data_AF-A0A9Q0CZE7-F1
#
_entry.id   AF-A0A9Q0CZE7-F1
#
_cell.length_a   1.000
_cell.length_b   1.000
_cell.length_c   1.000
_cell.angle_alpha   90.00
_cell.angle_beta   90.00
_cell.angle_gamma   90.00
#
_symmetry.space_group_name_H-M   'P 1'
#
loop_
_entity.id
_entity.type
_entity.pdbx_description
1 polymer ?
#
loop_
_entity_poly.entity_id
_entity_poly.type
_entity_poly.pdbx_seq_one_letter_code
_entity_poly.pdbx_strand_id
1 'polypeptide(L)'
;MGSTGEPDRKRRHFTSVSPTAGPMAGPSPTKKKPIAPFSEDKKLDLSVLKYKNQKLGEQLEARKLEYHALESKYIQLREKQREYSKTLLFLKESHQQLVGNMASNDLSRGGAICPEFDGASSTTEDAYSSIEEDFLSRIVESGTAESSGCGFPNETDNSLPPVGRVIKETSTLLHRAWSQNRKTITSLLDLVTEKLKTSTVGGLDELDNALQRMHDIHIRHRELWEKIQSRRDRNVQNKAELRRLREEFACIITELEETNTRLAALKAEGDVSQSAPLLFPVLGNKCKNGDDLRDKQKELQNLEATYREQINLVSERLVNIRRLHEERVETLKKLANLKNTLMDLNVILATSTYQVLNEQLMRSQSELDQFRAVAEKLQIEKDKLFWREKESSLKADIGEISQMKNSYYESRFSELQLYLQKLADERSIMERKLEEALREPGRKQIIVEFKALVSSLPNEMAIMQSELNKHKEAASDLHLLRAEVQSLSSMLKQKEVEMEGLSSRVSYADSEIKRLKAKVRDIRQTTCEFKLFIEAFKRESVDARDVMELKDREYQAWAHAESLKMSLDEHILEMKVKEANEAEALSQQKLLAAEAEIAELRKKLEASRREMSTLSVTLKSKHEEGDVYISEIESIGQAYEDIQTQNQQLLQQITERDDHNTKLVMEGVQAKQMQEALRLEVQTLQKKMQHANSLLDLYKGKVVLLDDQLKCWSEQLNKLEQERWQFSTSLGNAQKRLTDLQSDSQQLRQSAEHVLSNVEKSRTQEAELLIELDKERFAKKRLEDDLEVETRRLSSLRERAEGSSGVGKLKEEARELRGILKCSVCRDHQKEVVIAKCYHLFCNRCVQKSLESRQRKCPSCGVNFGPSDVKPIYI
;
A
#
# COMPACT_ATOMS: atom_id res chain seq x y z
N MET A 1 29.07 11.38 39.27
CA MET A 1 29.35 9.96 39.59
C MET A 1 28.87 9.12 38.42
N GLY A 2 29.78 8.60 37.59
CA GLY A 2 29.42 7.81 36.40
C GLY A 2 30.42 7.91 35.24
N SER A 3 31.57 7.26 35.43
CA SER A 3 32.56 6.72 34.48
C SER A 3 32.66 7.24 33.04
N THR A 4 33.81 7.87 32.78
CA THR A 4 34.53 8.00 31.50
C THR A 4 35.05 6.66 30.95
N GLY A 5 35.27 6.57 29.64
CA GLY A 5 36.26 5.66 29.05
C GLY A 5 35.93 5.11 27.66
N GLU A 6 36.51 5.72 26.63
CA GLU A 6 36.62 5.24 25.24
C GLU A 6 37.25 3.84 25.12
N PRO A 7 37.18 3.21 23.93
CA PRO A 7 38.35 2.49 23.44
C PRO A 7 38.71 2.89 22.01
N ASP A 8 39.95 3.38 21.85
CA ASP A 8 40.63 3.49 20.56
C ASP A 8 41.89 2.60 20.56
N ARG A 9 42.12 1.95 19.41
CA ARG A 9 43.39 1.37 18.89
C ARG A 9 44.11 0.24 19.66
N LYS A 10 44.13 -0.94 19.04
CA LYS A 10 45.35 -1.80 18.99
C LYS A 10 45.61 -2.35 17.59
N ARG A 11 46.59 -1.74 16.91
CA ARG A 11 47.40 -2.36 15.84
C ARG A 11 48.10 -3.60 16.41
N ARG A 12 48.12 -4.70 15.65
CA ARG A 12 49.13 -5.76 15.82
C ARG A 12 50.06 -5.75 14.61
N HIS A 13 51.31 -5.38 14.88
CA HIS A 13 52.46 -5.71 14.05
C HIS A 13 52.86 -7.17 14.35
N PHE A 14 53.18 -7.94 13.30
CA PHE A 14 53.94 -9.19 13.42
C PHE A 14 55.22 -9.03 12.61
N THR A 15 56.36 -9.24 13.28
CA THR A 15 57.70 -9.23 12.71
C THR A 15 58.17 -10.67 12.52
N SER A 16 58.56 -10.98 11.27
CA SER A 16 59.75 -11.72 10.81
C SER A 16 60.32 -12.91 11.61
N VAL A 17 60.63 -14.02 10.91
CA VAL A 17 62.00 -14.49 10.57
C VAL A 17 61.94 -15.95 10.04
N SER A 18 62.44 -16.19 8.83
CA SER A 18 62.80 -17.49 8.20
C SER A 18 64.27 -17.85 8.54
N PRO A 19 64.98 -18.91 8.02
CA PRO A 19 64.66 -20.00 7.08
C PRO A 19 65.17 -21.40 7.57
N THR A 20 65.03 -22.53 6.84
CA THR A 20 66.11 -23.23 6.09
C THR A 20 65.58 -24.54 5.45
N ALA A 21 66.10 -24.90 4.25
CA ALA A 21 65.87 -26.07 3.36
C ALA A 21 65.82 -27.46 4.06
N GLY A 22 65.09 -28.51 3.64
CA GLY A 22 64.90 -29.26 2.37
C GLY A 22 65.30 -30.75 2.62
N PRO A 23 65.07 -31.79 1.77
CA PRO A 23 63.96 -32.15 0.86
C PRO A 23 63.46 -33.64 0.98
N MET A 24 62.37 -33.98 0.27
CA MET A 24 61.98 -35.29 -0.34
C MET A 24 61.65 -36.57 0.48
N ALA A 25 60.50 -37.19 0.12
CA ALA A 25 60.15 -38.63 -0.01
C ALA A 25 58.89 -39.12 0.76
N GLY A 26 57.89 -39.66 0.03
CA GLY A 26 56.74 -40.41 0.58
C GLY A 26 57.02 -41.92 0.74
N PRO A 27 56.04 -42.83 0.80
CA PRO A 27 54.76 -42.82 1.53
C PRO A 27 54.48 -44.10 2.39
N SER A 28 53.66 -43.98 3.46
CA SER A 28 52.87 -45.03 4.18
C SER A 28 53.64 -46.14 4.98
N PRO A 29 53.00 -47.00 5.83
CA PRO A 29 51.61 -47.09 6.30
C PRO A 29 51.41 -47.29 7.85
N THR A 30 50.16 -47.08 8.28
CA THR A 30 49.43 -47.55 9.48
C THR A 30 50.14 -48.45 10.53
N LYS A 31 50.22 -47.98 11.79
CA LYS A 31 50.17 -48.84 12.99
C LYS A 31 49.29 -48.23 14.09
N LYS A 32 48.18 -48.91 14.38
CA LYS A 32 47.29 -48.70 15.53
C LYS A 32 48.09 -48.91 16.83
N LYS A 33 48.03 -47.97 17.77
CA LYS A 33 48.33 -48.19 19.20
C LYS A 33 47.03 -48.20 20.01
N PRO A 34 46.93 -49.00 21.09
CA PRO A 34 45.70 -49.20 21.84
C PRO A 34 45.42 -48.02 22.77
N ILE A 35 44.14 -47.67 22.88
CA ILE A 35 43.64 -46.57 23.71
C ILE A 35 43.50 -47.07 25.16
N ALA A 36 44.14 -46.36 26.10
CA ALA A 36 43.95 -46.46 27.54
C ALA A 36 42.56 -45.89 27.95
N PRO A 37 41.98 -46.30 29.10
CA PRO A 37 40.56 -46.09 29.37
C PRO A 37 40.20 -44.61 29.52
N PHE A 38 39.14 -44.20 28.84
CA PHE A 38 38.64 -42.82 28.76
C PHE A 38 38.06 -42.35 30.11
N SER A 39 38.45 -41.15 30.56
CA SER A 39 37.82 -40.45 31.69
C SER A 39 36.37 -40.03 31.36
N GLU A 40 35.50 -40.03 32.37
CA GLU A 40 34.06 -39.76 32.24
C GLU A 40 33.72 -38.39 31.64
N ASP A 41 34.58 -37.38 31.83
CA ASP A 41 34.36 -36.03 31.29
C ASP A 41 34.35 -35.97 29.76
N LYS A 42 35.14 -36.80 29.07
CA LYS A 42 35.13 -36.84 27.59
C LYS A 42 33.90 -37.57 27.02
N LYS A 43 33.23 -38.39 27.83
CA LYS A 43 32.00 -39.10 27.45
C LYS A 43 30.82 -38.14 27.37
N LEU A 44 30.76 -37.16 28.27
CA LEU A 44 29.77 -36.07 28.26
C LEU A 44 29.98 -35.16 27.04
N ASP A 45 31.21 -34.77 26.73
CA ASP A 45 31.49 -33.96 25.53
C ASP A 45 31.17 -34.69 24.21
N LEU A 46 31.46 -36.00 24.13
CA LEU A 46 31.09 -36.82 22.96
C LEU A 46 29.58 -36.97 22.78
N SER A 47 28.82 -37.05 23.87
CA SER A 47 27.36 -37.16 23.80
C SER A 47 26.71 -35.81 23.48
N VAL A 48 27.25 -34.70 23.98
CA VAL A 48 26.84 -33.34 23.57
C VAL A 48 27.16 -33.07 22.10
N LEU A 49 28.34 -33.48 21.61
CA LEU A 49 28.71 -33.37 20.20
C LEU A 49 27.84 -34.24 19.30
N LYS A 50 27.50 -35.46 19.72
CA LYS A 50 26.54 -36.32 19.00
C LYS A 50 25.15 -35.68 18.92
N TYR A 51 24.65 -35.12 20.02
CA TYR A 51 23.36 -34.43 20.04
C TYR A 51 23.36 -33.18 19.15
N LYS A 52 24.44 -32.38 19.18
CA LYS A 52 24.59 -31.21 18.30
C LYS A 52 24.66 -31.61 16.82
N ASN A 53 25.42 -32.66 16.48
CA ASN A 53 25.49 -33.15 15.10
C ASN A 53 24.16 -33.75 14.62
N GLN A 54 23.42 -34.44 15.50
CA GLN A 54 22.08 -34.93 15.18
C GLN A 54 21.13 -33.77 14.89
N LYS A 55 21.13 -32.74 15.73
CA LYS A 55 20.28 -31.55 15.55
C LYS A 55 20.65 -30.74 14.30
N LEU A 56 21.95 -30.66 13.98
CA LEU A 56 22.41 -30.07 12.72
C LEU A 56 21.99 -30.91 11.51
N GLY A 57 22.01 -32.24 11.61
CA GLY A 57 21.51 -33.14 10.58
C GLY A 57 20.02 -32.95 10.33
N GLU A 58 19.21 -32.87 11.38
CA GLU A 58 17.77 -32.58 11.30
C GLU A 58 17.49 -31.22 10.65
N GLN A 59 18.27 -30.18 11.00
CA GLN A 59 18.17 -28.86 10.37
C GLN A 59 18.59 -28.88 8.89
N LEU A 60 19.59 -29.69 8.53
CA LEU A 60 20.03 -29.86 7.15
C LEU A 60 18.96 -30.56 6.31
N GLU A 61 18.32 -31.60 6.85
CA GLU A 61 17.22 -32.29 6.18
C GLU A 61 15.99 -31.38 6.03
N ALA A 62 15.66 -30.59 7.04
CA ALA A 62 14.59 -29.58 6.94
C ALA A 62 14.88 -28.56 5.82
N ARG A 63 16.11 -28.05 5.72
CA ARG A 63 16.51 -27.13 4.66
C ARG A 63 16.54 -27.78 3.27
N LYS A 64 16.88 -29.07 3.16
CA LYS A 64 16.80 -29.81 1.89
C LYS A 64 15.36 -29.95 1.42
N LEU A 65 14.43 -30.25 2.33
CA LEU A 65 13.01 -30.33 2.01
C LEU A 65 12.45 -28.97 1.56
N GLU A 66 12.82 -27.88 2.23
CA GLU A 66 12.49 -26.52 1.81
C GLU A 66 13.07 -26.19 0.43
N TYR A 67 14.32 -26.57 0.16
CA TYR A 67 14.95 -26.38 -1.13
C TYR A 67 14.21 -27.14 -2.25
N HIS A 68 13.86 -28.40 -2.04
CA HIS A 68 13.10 -29.18 -3.02
C HIS A 68 11.68 -28.62 -3.25
N ALA A 69 11.04 -28.08 -2.22
CA ALA A 69 9.75 -27.40 -2.36
C ALA A 69 9.86 -26.12 -3.20
N LEU A 70 10.91 -25.32 -2.97
CA LEU A 70 11.20 -24.11 -3.76
C LEU A 70 11.57 -24.44 -5.21
N GLU A 71 12.36 -25.48 -5.43
CA GLU A 71 12.73 -25.99 -6.75
C GLU A 71 11.50 -26.47 -7.54
N SER A 72 10.61 -27.22 -6.88
CA SER A 72 9.33 -27.64 -7.47
C SER A 72 8.46 -26.45 -7.85
N LYS A 73 8.38 -25.43 -6.98
CA LYS A 73 7.63 -24.19 -7.25
C LYS A 73 8.24 -23.39 -8.41
N TYR A 74 9.56 -23.36 -8.52
CA TYR A 74 10.27 -22.72 -9.63
C TYR A 74 9.96 -23.41 -10.96
N ILE A 75 9.97 -24.75 -11.00
CA ILE A 75 9.62 -25.53 -12.19
C ILE A 75 8.18 -25.22 -12.63
N GLN A 76 7.22 -25.20 -11.70
CA GLN A 76 5.83 -24.85 -11.99
C GLN A 76 5.68 -23.43 -12.55
N LEU A 77 6.39 -22.45 -12.01
CA LEU A 77 6.37 -21.07 -12.51
C LEU A 77 6.96 -20.98 -13.92
N ARG A 78 8.02 -21.75 -14.21
CA ARG A 78 8.64 -21.82 -15.53
C ARG A 78 7.71 -22.45 -16.57
N GLU A 79 6.94 -23.46 -16.19
CA GLU A 79 5.92 -24.06 -17.06
C GLU A 79 4.78 -23.08 -17.35
N LYS A 80 4.26 -22.38 -16.33
CA LYS A 80 3.27 -21.30 -16.54
C LYS A 80 3.80 -20.21 -17.46
N GLN A 81 5.06 -19.78 -17.28
CA GLN A 81 5.69 -18.80 -18.17
C GLN A 81 5.77 -19.31 -19.62
N ARG A 82 6.04 -20.61 -19.82
CA ARG A 82 6.04 -21.23 -21.14
C ARG A 82 4.65 -21.23 -21.77
N GLU A 83 3.59 -21.52 -21.01
CA GLU A 83 2.20 -21.44 -21.45
C GLU A 83 1.78 -20.00 -21.81
N TYR A 84 2.15 -19.03 -20.99
CA TYR A 84 1.95 -17.61 -21.29
C TYR A 84 2.67 -17.18 -22.56
N SER A 85 3.91 -17.65 -22.76
CA SER A 85 4.68 -17.35 -23.97
C SER A 85 4.06 -17.96 -25.22
N LYS A 86 3.51 -19.19 -25.13
CA LYS A 86 2.74 -19.81 -26.21
C LYS A 86 1.47 -19.01 -26.53
N THR A 87 0.76 -18.54 -25.51
CA THR A 87 -0.44 -17.71 -25.69
C THR A 87 -0.12 -16.36 -26.35
N LEU A 88 1.00 -15.74 -25.97
CA LEU A 88 1.48 -14.51 -26.60
C LEU A 88 1.90 -14.72 -28.05
N LEU A 89 2.54 -15.85 -28.37
CA LEU A 89 2.86 -16.23 -29.75
C LEU A 89 1.58 -16.41 -30.58
N PHE A 90 0.59 -17.13 -30.05
CA PHE A 90 -0.71 -17.30 -30.73
C PHE A 90 -1.43 -15.97 -30.95
N LEU A 91 -1.40 -15.07 -29.96
CA LEU A 91 -1.92 -13.70 -30.09
C LEU A 91 -1.18 -12.89 -31.15
N LYS A 92 0.15 -13.04 -31.22
CA LYS A 92 0.98 -12.37 -32.22
C LYS A 92 0.69 -12.89 -33.63
N GLU A 93 0.53 -14.19 -33.80
CA GLU A 93 0.15 -14.82 -35.06
C GLU A 93 -1.26 -14.37 -35.48
N SER A 94 -2.22 -14.38 -34.56
CA SER A 94 -3.59 -13.89 -34.81
C SER A 94 -3.61 -12.41 -35.18
N HIS A 95 -2.77 -11.59 -34.54
CA HIS A 95 -2.63 -10.17 -34.84
C HIS A 95 -1.97 -9.94 -36.20
N GLN A 96 -0.94 -10.71 -36.55
CA GLN A 96 -0.33 -10.67 -37.89
C GLN A 96 -1.32 -11.10 -38.97
N GLN A 97 -2.14 -12.11 -38.70
CA GLN A 97 -3.19 -12.57 -39.61
C GLN A 97 -4.28 -11.49 -39.79
N LEU A 98 -4.66 -10.79 -38.71
CA LEU A 98 -5.60 -9.66 -38.77
C LEU A 98 -5.02 -8.49 -39.56
N VAL A 99 -3.75 -8.14 -39.34
CA VAL A 99 -3.05 -7.07 -40.08
C VAL A 99 -2.90 -7.44 -41.56
N GLY A 100 -2.60 -8.70 -41.88
CA GLY A 100 -2.57 -9.22 -43.25
C GLY A 100 -3.93 -9.15 -43.94
N ASN A 101 -5.01 -9.46 -43.22
CA ASN A 101 -6.38 -9.35 -43.70
C ASN A 101 -6.87 -7.88 -43.85
N MET A 102 -6.26 -6.93 -43.13
CA MET A 102 -6.53 -5.50 -43.33
C MET A 102 -5.75 -4.95 -44.53
N ALA A 103 -4.48 -5.31 -44.70
CA ALA A 103 -3.67 -4.90 -45.85
C ALA A 103 -4.23 -5.39 -47.19
N SER A 104 -4.91 -6.55 -47.20
CA SER A 104 -5.60 -7.09 -48.39
C SER A 104 -6.94 -6.39 -48.69
N ASN A 105 -7.50 -5.64 -47.75
CA ASN A 105 -8.71 -4.81 -47.98
C ASN A 105 -8.39 -3.37 -48.40
N ASP A 106 -7.17 -2.87 -48.14
CA ASP A 106 -6.75 -1.52 -48.53
C ASP A 106 -6.37 -1.39 -50.02
N LEU A 107 -6.21 -2.50 -50.75
CA LEU A 107 -5.91 -2.51 -52.20
C LEU A 107 -7.14 -2.45 -53.11
N SER A 108 -8.37 -2.51 -52.56
CA SER A 108 -9.62 -2.52 -53.35
C SER A 108 -10.43 -1.22 -53.29
N ARG A 109 -9.89 -0.12 -52.74
CA ARG A 109 -10.61 1.15 -52.66
C ARG A 109 -9.75 2.39 -52.88
N GLY A 110 -8.84 2.32 -53.86
CA GLY A 110 -8.14 3.47 -54.42
C GLY A 110 -8.75 3.85 -55.76
N GLY A 111 -9.60 4.88 -55.78
CA GLY A 111 -10.07 5.51 -57.02
C GLY A 111 -11.44 6.15 -56.91
N ALA A 112 -11.50 7.44 -56.54
CA ALA A 112 -12.42 8.45 -57.09
C ALA A 112 -12.25 9.81 -56.38
N ILE A 113 -11.51 10.71 -57.03
CA ILE A 113 -11.82 12.13 -57.30
C ILE A 113 -12.17 13.05 -56.10
N CYS A 114 -11.29 14.03 -55.87
CA CYS A 114 -11.58 15.30 -55.19
C CYS A 114 -12.38 16.24 -56.12
N PRO A 115 -13.12 17.22 -55.56
CA PRO A 115 -12.67 18.59 -55.80
C PRO A 115 -12.68 19.50 -54.56
N GLU A 116 -11.78 20.48 -54.62
CA GLU A 116 -11.54 21.60 -53.71
C GLU A 116 -12.78 22.48 -53.47
N PHE A 117 -12.90 23.06 -52.27
CA PHE A 117 -13.48 24.39 -52.08
C PHE A 117 -12.87 25.10 -50.87
N ASP A 118 -12.65 26.40 -51.06
CA ASP A 118 -11.85 27.33 -50.28
C ASP A 118 -12.65 28.01 -49.14
N GLY A 119 -11.92 28.63 -48.21
CA GLY A 119 -12.27 29.28 -46.92
C GLY A 119 -13.72 29.65 -46.53
N ALA A 120 -14.09 29.31 -45.29
CA ALA A 120 -14.85 30.17 -44.38
C ALA A 120 -14.85 29.61 -42.94
N SER A 121 -14.61 30.49 -41.97
CA SER A 121 -14.79 30.26 -40.54
C SER A 121 -16.27 30.19 -40.16
N SER A 122 -16.73 29.03 -39.68
CA SER A 122 -17.88 28.92 -38.77
C SER A 122 -18.01 27.50 -38.23
N THR A 123 -18.06 27.36 -36.90
CA THR A 123 -18.75 26.32 -36.13
C THR A 123 -19.36 25.16 -36.92
N THR A 124 -18.70 24.00 -36.89
CA THR A 124 -19.30 22.71 -37.24
C THR A 124 -19.28 21.81 -36.00
N GLU A 125 -20.21 22.05 -35.08
CA GLU A 125 -20.56 21.10 -34.01
C GLU A 125 -21.62 20.08 -34.44
N ASP A 126 -22.32 20.26 -35.57
CA ASP A 126 -23.54 19.49 -35.85
C ASP A 126 -23.44 18.37 -36.90
N ALA A 127 -22.25 18.00 -37.37
CA ALA A 127 -22.11 16.90 -38.34
C ALA A 127 -21.99 15.49 -37.71
N TYR A 128 -21.79 15.40 -36.39
CA TYR A 128 -21.55 14.11 -35.70
C TYR A 128 -22.76 13.59 -34.91
N SER A 129 -23.76 14.42 -34.61
CA SER A 129 -25.00 14.02 -33.94
C SER A 129 -25.94 13.23 -34.85
N SER A 130 -25.99 13.56 -36.15
CA SER A 130 -26.90 12.92 -37.12
C SER A 130 -26.57 11.45 -37.42
N ILE A 131 -25.33 10.99 -37.19
CA ILE A 131 -24.93 9.59 -37.41
C ILE A 131 -25.23 8.72 -36.17
N GLU A 132 -25.33 9.33 -34.98
CA GLU A 132 -25.61 8.63 -33.72
C GLU A 132 -27.12 8.28 -33.59
N GLU A 133 -28.02 9.16 -34.03
CA GLU A 133 -29.47 8.91 -34.02
C GLU A 133 -29.88 7.84 -35.05
N ASP A 134 -29.23 7.81 -36.21
CA ASP A 134 -29.54 6.86 -37.29
C ASP A 134 -29.11 5.41 -36.97
N PHE A 135 -28.16 5.27 -36.04
CA PHE A 135 -27.69 3.98 -35.50
C PHE A 135 -28.56 3.49 -34.33
N LEU A 136 -29.02 4.40 -33.45
CA LEU A 136 -29.93 4.06 -32.35
C LEU A 136 -31.33 3.69 -32.84
N SER A 137 -31.82 4.34 -33.90
CA SER A 137 -33.12 4.07 -34.53
C SER A 137 -33.19 2.65 -35.11
N ARG A 138 -32.12 2.20 -35.78
CA ARG A 138 -32.03 0.85 -36.37
C ARG A 138 -31.94 -0.29 -35.35
N ILE A 139 -31.45 -0.02 -34.14
CA ILE A 139 -31.40 -1.04 -33.07
C ILE A 139 -32.78 -1.23 -32.44
N VAL A 140 -33.55 -0.15 -32.28
CA VAL A 140 -34.91 -0.21 -31.71
C VAL A 140 -35.89 -0.91 -32.67
N GLU A 141 -35.75 -0.71 -33.98
CA GLU A 141 -36.59 -1.38 -35.00
C GLU A 141 -36.36 -2.90 -35.10
N SER A 142 -35.22 -3.41 -34.63
CA SER A 142 -34.92 -4.86 -34.62
C SER A 142 -35.48 -5.62 -33.41
N GLY A 143 -36.06 -4.90 -32.43
CA GLY A 143 -36.57 -5.46 -31.17
C GLY A 143 -38.06 -5.74 -31.12
N THR A 144 -38.82 -5.40 -32.17
CA THR A 144 -40.29 -5.52 -32.16
C THR A 144 -40.81 -6.26 -33.40
N ALA A 145 -40.84 -7.60 -33.31
CA ALA A 145 -41.68 -8.47 -34.13
C ALA A 145 -42.11 -9.72 -33.32
N GLU A 146 -43.26 -9.57 -32.65
CA GLU A 146 -44.36 -10.52 -32.43
C GLU A 146 -44.13 -12.03 -32.13
N SER A 147 -44.48 -12.42 -30.89
CA SER A 147 -45.52 -13.40 -30.52
C SER A 147 -45.81 -14.62 -31.43
N SER A 148 -45.46 -15.83 -30.95
CA SER A 148 -46.40 -16.92 -30.57
C SER A 148 -45.77 -18.32 -30.71
N GLY A 149 -46.15 -19.26 -29.82
CA GLY A 149 -46.11 -20.70 -30.13
C GLY A 149 -45.12 -21.55 -29.33
N CYS A 150 -45.68 -22.39 -28.47
CA CYS A 150 -45.06 -23.48 -27.71
C CYS A 150 -44.21 -24.46 -28.55
N GLY A 151 -43.11 -24.96 -27.96
CA GLY A 151 -42.46 -26.20 -28.40
C GLY A 151 -40.95 -26.26 -28.17
N PHE A 152 -40.51 -26.89 -27.09
CA PHE A 152 -39.16 -27.49 -27.05
C PHE A 152 -39.13 -28.70 -27.99
N PRO A 153 -38.06 -28.89 -28.77
CA PRO A 153 -37.03 -29.82 -28.32
C PRO A 153 -35.59 -29.40 -28.59
N ASN A 154 -34.71 -29.97 -27.76
CA ASN A 154 -33.25 -29.97 -27.86
C ASN A 154 -32.75 -30.24 -29.28
N GLU A 155 -31.79 -29.44 -29.74
CA GLU A 155 -30.45 -29.92 -30.13
C GLU A 155 -29.55 -28.71 -30.42
N THR A 156 -28.27 -28.91 -30.17
CA THR A 156 -27.14 -28.01 -30.37
C THR A 156 -27.17 -27.29 -31.72
N ASP A 157 -27.28 -25.94 -31.71
CA ASP A 157 -26.59 -25.15 -32.70
C ASP A 157 -26.20 -23.75 -32.21
N ASN A 158 -24.95 -23.40 -32.46
CA ASN A 158 -24.33 -22.13 -32.15
C ASN A 158 -24.87 -21.04 -33.08
N SER A 159 -25.72 -20.14 -32.57
CA SER A 159 -25.98 -18.87 -33.27
C SER A 159 -26.31 -17.73 -32.30
N LEU A 160 -25.28 -17.27 -31.57
CA LEU A 160 -25.28 -15.88 -31.08
C LEU A 160 -24.50 -15.01 -32.07
N PRO A 161 -25.18 -14.10 -32.78
CA PRO A 161 -24.64 -12.74 -32.84
C PRO A 161 -25.76 -11.71 -32.61
N PRO A 162 -25.58 -10.79 -31.64
CA PRO A 162 -25.21 -9.44 -32.07
C PRO A 162 -24.22 -8.69 -31.16
N VAL A 163 -23.67 -9.31 -30.10
CA VAL A 163 -22.65 -8.64 -29.26
C VAL A 163 -21.32 -8.47 -30.00
N GLY A 164 -20.95 -9.46 -30.83
CA GLY A 164 -19.72 -9.42 -31.61
C GLY A 164 -19.72 -8.34 -32.70
N ARG A 165 -20.88 -8.01 -33.27
CA ARG A 165 -21.00 -6.96 -34.31
C ARG A 165 -20.83 -5.56 -33.70
N VAL A 166 -21.48 -5.30 -32.57
CA VAL A 166 -21.37 -4.03 -31.83
C VAL A 166 -19.97 -3.82 -31.28
N ILE A 167 -19.31 -4.86 -30.77
CA ILE A 167 -17.91 -4.78 -30.31
C ILE A 167 -16.96 -4.53 -31.48
N LYS A 168 -17.19 -5.17 -32.64
CA LYS A 168 -16.35 -4.98 -33.83
C LYS A 168 -16.50 -3.56 -34.39
N GLU A 169 -17.72 -3.04 -34.49
CA GLU A 169 -17.99 -1.68 -34.98
C GLU A 169 -17.46 -0.61 -34.02
N THR A 170 -17.71 -0.72 -32.71
CA THR A 170 -17.14 0.20 -31.71
C THR A 170 -15.61 0.16 -31.67
N SER A 171 -15.02 -1.02 -31.83
CA SER A 171 -13.57 -1.17 -31.94
C SER A 171 -13.02 -0.53 -33.23
N THR A 172 -13.71 -0.66 -34.37
CA THR A 172 -13.30 0.02 -35.61
C THR A 172 -13.42 1.53 -35.53
N LEU A 173 -14.44 2.07 -34.85
CA LEU A 173 -14.60 3.51 -34.64
C LEU A 173 -13.54 4.07 -33.70
N LEU A 174 -13.24 3.36 -32.60
CA LEU A 174 -12.15 3.71 -31.69
C LEU A 174 -10.80 3.68 -32.41
N HIS A 175 -10.53 2.64 -33.20
CA HIS A 175 -9.27 2.52 -33.93
C HIS A 175 -9.12 3.59 -35.04
N ARG A 176 -10.22 3.97 -35.70
CA ARG A 176 -10.23 5.07 -36.67
C ARG A 176 -9.95 6.43 -36.00
N ALA A 177 -10.59 6.71 -34.86
CA ALA A 177 -10.33 7.92 -34.08
C ALA A 177 -8.90 7.98 -33.55
N TRP A 178 -8.36 6.84 -33.09
CA TRP A 178 -6.99 6.74 -32.61
C TRP A 178 -5.96 6.91 -33.74
N SER A 179 -6.23 6.34 -34.92
CA SER A 179 -5.40 6.51 -36.12
C SER A 179 -5.40 7.97 -36.58
N GLN A 180 -6.56 8.64 -36.57
CA GLN A 180 -6.68 10.05 -36.93
C GLN A 180 -5.89 10.93 -35.96
N ASN A 181 -6.05 10.71 -34.64
CA ASN A 181 -5.32 11.44 -33.60
C ASN A 181 -3.81 11.23 -33.70
N ARG A 182 -3.38 10.00 -33.98
CA ARG A 182 -1.97 9.68 -34.18
C ARG A 182 -1.41 10.41 -35.40
N LYS A 183 -2.13 10.45 -36.52
CA LYS A 183 -1.71 11.20 -37.71
C LYS A 183 -1.58 12.69 -37.44
N THR A 184 -2.51 13.31 -36.71
CA THR A 184 -2.41 14.72 -36.30
C THR A 184 -1.24 14.97 -35.35
N ILE A 185 -0.97 14.07 -34.41
CA ILE A 185 0.16 14.18 -33.49
C ILE A 185 1.49 14.06 -34.25
N THR A 186 1.61 13.11 -35.18
CA THR A 186 2.81 12.98 -36.02
C THR A 186 3.02 14.21 -36.89
N SER A 187 1.95 14.74 -37.49
CA SER A 187 2.02 15.95 -38.32
C SER A 187 2.43 17.20 -37.50
N LEU A 188 1.97 17.30 -36.26
CA LEU A 188 2.36 18.36 -35.32
C LEU A 188 3.81 18.20 -34.84
N LEU A 189 4.26 16.96 -34.60
CA LEU A 189 5.65 16.66 -34.25
C LEU A 189 6.61 16.99 -35.39
N ASP A 190 6.23 16.67 -36.62
CA ASP A 190 7.00 17.01 -37.82
C ASP A 190 7.08 18.54 -38.01
N LEU A 191 5.95 19.25 -37.83
CA LEU A 191 5.92 20.73 -37.88
C LEU A 191 6.78 21.39 -36.78
N VAL A 192 6.74 20.84 -35.56
CA VAL A 192 7.54 21.33 -34.41
C VAL A 192 9.03 21.03 -34.63
N THR A 193 9.39 19.87 -35.18
CA THR A 193 10.79 19.54 -35.48
C THR A 193 11.34 20.30 -36.68
N GLU A 194 10.51 20.69 -37.64
CA GLU A 194 10.92 21.51 -38.79
C GLU A 194 11.12 22.98 -38.39
N LYS A 195 10.25 23.54 -37.52
CA LYS A 195 10.40 24.93 -37.03
C LYS A 195 11.48 25.10 -35.95
N LEU A 196 11.81 24.07 -35.17
CA LEU A 196 12.97 24.08 -34.26
C LEU A 196 14.32 24.21 -34.99
N LYS A 197 14.37 23.91 -36.30
CA LYS A 197 15.58 24.07 -37.13
C LYS A 197 15.75 25.46 -37.73
N THR A 198 14.70 26.30 -37.75
CA THR A 198 14.71 27.62 -38.40
C THR A 198 14.38 28.71 -37.39
N SER A 199 15.41 29.26 -36.73
CA SER A 199 15.19 30.38 -35.80
C SER A 199 14.82 31.65 -36.55
N THR A 200 13.57 32.09 -36.47
CA THR A 200 13.20 33.50 -36.61
C THR A 200 11.89 33.78 -35.85
N VAL A 201 11.85 34.96 -35.22
CA VAL A 201 11.00 35.39 -34.09
C VAL A 201 9.50 35.55 -34.42
N GLY A 202 8.99 34.96 -35.52
CA GLY A 202 7.58 35.07 -35.93
C GLY A 202 6.67 33.88 -35.56
N GLY A 203 7.19 32.81 -34.93
CA GLY A 203 6.47 31.55 -34.76
C GLY A 203 5.81 31.29 -33.40
N LEU A 204 5.84 32.24 -32.46
CA LEU A 204 5.35 32.03 -31.08
C LEU A 204 3.83 31.85 -31.02
N ASP A 205 3.06 32.65 -31.77
CA ASP A 205 1.59 32.57 -31.74
C ASP A 205 1.05 31.28 -32.37
N GLU A 206 1.73 30.73 -33.37
CA GLU A 206 1.35 29.44 -33.97
C GLU A 206 1.74 28.26 -33.08
N LEU A 207 2.84 28.37 -32.34
CA LEU A 207 3.24 27.37 -31.34
C LEU A 207 2.28 27.37 -30.16
N ASP A 208 1.84 28.53 -29.70
CA ASP A 208 0.86 28.67 -28.63
C ASP A 208 -0.52 28.13 -29.05
N ASN A 209 -0.93 28.41 -30.29
CA ASN A 209 -2.12 27.79 -30.89
C ASN A 209 -2.01 26.27 -31.03
N ALA A 210 -0.83 25.74 -31.36
CA ALA A 210 -0.59 24.30 -31.45
C ALA A 210 -0.59 23.63 -30.06
N LEU A 211 0.00 24.29 -29.05
CA LEU A 211 -0.04 23.87 -27.65
C LEU A 211 -1.47 23.87 -27.10
N GLN A 212 -2.27 24.89 -27.44
CA GLN A 212 -3.67 24.97 -27.08
C GLN A 212 -4.49 23.84 -27.72
N ARG A 213 -4.27 23.55 -29.01
CA ARG A 213 -4.93 22.39 -29.68
C ARG A 213 -4.53 21.06 -29.05
N MET A 214 -3.27 20.89 -28.64
CA MET A 214 -2.85 19.69 -27.90
C MET A 214 -3.50 19.62 -26.52
N HIS A 215 -3.64 20.75 -25.82
CA HIS A 215 -4.35 20.83 -24.55
C HIS A 215 -5.82 20.43 -24.71
N ASP A 216 -6.50 20.94 -25.74
CA ASP A 216 -7.89 20.60 -26.05
C ASP A 216 -8.06 19.11 -26.41
N ILE A 217 -7.12 18.54 -27.17
CA ILE A 217 -7.10 17.09 -27.46
C ILE A 217 -6.90 16.28 -26.17
N HIS A 218 -6.05 16.74 -25.26
CA HIS A 218 -5.82 16.07 -23.99
C HIS A 218 -7.06 16.12 -23.09
N ILE A 219 -7.78 17.25 -23.06
CA ILE A 219 -9.05 17.38 -22.32
C ILE A 219 -10.08 16.40 -22.90
N ARG A 220 -10.27 16.37 -24.22
CA ARG A 220 -11.20 15.43 -24.87
C ARG A 220 -10.82 13.97 -24.62
N HIS A 221 -9.52 13.65 -24.60
CA HIS A 221 -9.06 12.30 -24.27
C HIS A 221 -9.37 11.92 -22.81
N ARG A 222 -9.23 12.88 -21.87
CA ARG A 222 -9.62 12.68 -20.47
C ARG A 222 -11.12 12.43 -20.36
N GLU A 223 -11.96 13.23 -21.01
CA GLU A 223 -13.42 13.07 -20.99
C GLU A 223 -13.87 11.72 -21.60
N LEU A 224 -13.28 11.31 -22.72
CA LEU A 224 -13.56 10.00 -23.33
C LEU A 224 -13.12 8.86 -22.41
N TRP A 225 -11.98 9.00 -21.75
CA TRP A 225 -11.49 8.00 -20.80
C TRP A 225 -12.43 7.88 -19.59
N GLU A 226 -12.90 9.00 -19.03
CA GLU A 226 -13.88 9.02 -17.94
C GLU A 226 -15.21 8.37 -18.36
N LYS A 227 -15.70 8.65 -19.59
CA LYS A 227 -16.89 7.98 -20.14
C LYS A 227 -16.70 6.47 -20.30
N ILE A 228 -15.52 6.02 -20.77
CA ILE A 228 -15.19 4.59 -20.87
C ILE A 228 -15.12 3.95 -19.49
N GLN A 229 -14.52 4.63 -18.53
CA GLN A 229 -14.38 4.14 -17.17
C GLN A 229 -15.75 4.01 -16.48
N SER A 230 -16.60 5.03 -16.59
CA SER A 230 -17.98 5.00 -16.10
C SER A 230 -18.79 3.84 -16.71
N ARG A 231 -18.64 3.57 -18.01
CA ARG A 231 -19.29 2.41 -18.66
C ARG A 231 -18.76 1.08 -18.14
N ARG A 232 -17.46 0.97 -17.84
CA ARG A 232 -16.88 -0.24 -17.22
C ARG A 232 -17.41 -0.45 -15.81
N ASP A 233 -17.44 0.60 -15.00
CA ASP A 233 -17.92 0.53 -13.62
C ASP A 233 -19.41 0.13 -13.58
N ARG A 234 -20.23 0.70 -14.48
CA ARG A 234 -21.63 0.32 -14.63
C ARG A 234 -21.81 -1.13 -15.09
N ASN A 235 -20.95 -1.65 -15.96
CA ASN A 235 -20.96 -3.06 -16.36
C ASN A 235 -20.61 -3.99 -15.18
N VAL A 236 -19.63 -3.61 -14.35
CA VAL A 236 -19.28 -4.35 -13.14
C VAL A 236 -20.45 -4.36 -12.15
N GLN A 237 -21.11 -3.22 -11.94
CA GLN A 237 -22.31 -3.12 -11.11
C GLN A 237 -23.44 -4.01 -11.63
N ASN A 238 -23.76 -3.93 -12.92
CA ASN A 238 -24.79 -4.77 -13.55
C ASN A 238 -24.45 -6.28 -13.42
N LYS A 239 -23.19 -6.67 -13.55
CA LYS A 239 -22.74 -8.06 -13.35
C LYS A 239 -22.84 -8.52 -11.89
N ALA A 240 -22.68 -7.62 -10.93
CA ALA A 240 -22.87 -7.93 -9.51
C ALA A 240 -24.35 -8.09 -9.20
N GLU A 241 -25.21 -7.22 -9.74
CA GLU A 241 -26.66 -7.30 -9.58
C GLU A 241 -27.27 -8.54 -10.23
N LEU A 242 -26.81 -8.92 -11.43
CA LEU A 242 -27.20 -10.19 -12.05
C LEU A 242 -26.79 -11.42 -11.22
N ARG A 243 -25.68 -11.36 -10.49
CA ARG A 243 -25.29 -12.44 -9.57
C ARG A 243 -26.18 -12.46 -8.33
N ARG A 244 -26.45 -11.30 -7.72
CA ARG A 244 -27.37 -11.17 -6.59
C ARG A 244 -28.75 -11.74 -6.93
N LEU A 245 -29.32 -11.32 -8.06
CA LEU A 245 -30.62 -11.80 -8.53
C LEU A 245 -30.60 -13.31 -8.80
N ARG A 246 -29.52 -13.85 -9.37
CA ARG A 246 -29.39 -15.30 -9.58
C ARG A 246 -29.37 -16.07 -8.26
N GLU A 247 -28.70 -15.55 -7.25
CA GLU A 247 -28.66 -16.15 -5.91
C GLU A 247 -30.03 -16.06 -5.23
N GLU A 248 -30.71 -14.91 -5.32
CA GLU A 248 -32.08 -14.74 -4.84
C GLU A 248 -33.06 -15.73 -5.52
N PHE A 249 -32.98 -15.91 -6.84
CA PHE A 249 -33.79 -16.90 -7.55
C PHE A 249 -33.48 -18.33 -7.12
N ALA A 250 -32.21 -18.66 -6.85
CA ALA A 250 -31.84 -19.97 -6.34
C ALA A 250 -32.46 -20.24 -4.96
N CYS A 251 -32.44 -19.26 -4.05
CA CYS A 251 -33.11 -19.35 -2.76
C CYS A 251 -34.62 -19.55 -2.90
N ILE A 252 -35.29 -18.77 -3.76
CA ILE A 252 -36.73 -18.90 -4.00
C ILE A 252 -37.08 -20.29 -4.58
N ILE A 253 -36.26 -20.83 -5.48
CA ILE A 253 -36.46 -22.19 -6.02
C ILE A 253 -36.37 -23.22 -4.89
N THR A 254 -35.40 -23.12 -4.00
CA THR A 254 -35.28 -24.05 -2.86
C THR A 254 -36.46 -23.95 -1.89
N GLU A 255 -36.97 -22.74 -1.61
CA GLU A 255 -38.18 -22.55 -0.79
C GLU A 255 -39.43 -23.11 -1.47
N LEU A 256 -39.52 -22.99 -2.80
CA LEU A 256 -40.62 -23.55 -3.59
C LEU A 256 -40.58 -25.09 -3.61
N GLU A 257 -39.40 -25.68 -3.72
CA GLU A 257 -39.20 -27.13 -3.62
C GLU A 257 -39.60 -27.62 -2.22
N GLU A 258 -39.20 -26.90 -1.16
CA GLU A 258 -39.56 -27.24 0.21
C GLU A 258 -41.08 -27.14 0.46
N THR A 259 -41.73 -26.08 -0.03
CA THR A 259 -43.19 -25.94 0.08
C THR A 259 -43.94 -27.00 -0.73
N ASN A 260 -43.45 -27.37 -1.92
CA ASN A 260 -44.02 -28.47 -2.71
C ASN A 260 -43.89 -29.83 -2.03
N THR A 261 -42.76 -30.12 -1.38
CA THR A 261 -42.60 -31.36 -0.59
C THR A 261 -43.56 -31.41 0.60
N ARG A 262 -43.80 -30.27 1.28
CA ARG A 262 -44.80 -30.16 2.36
C ARG A 262 -46.24 -30.34 1.85
N LEU A 263 -46.57 -29.79 0.68
CA LEU A 263 -47.89 -29.97 0.05
C LEU A 263 -48.14 -31.41 -0.41
N ALA A 264 -47.11 -32.10 -0.90
CA ALA A 264 -47.20 -33.51 -1.26
C ALA A 264 -47.47 -34.39 -0.03
N ALA A 265 -46.87 -34.07 1.12
CA ALA A 265 -47.14 -34.76 2.39
C ALA A 265 -48.60 -34.57 2.85
N LEU A 266 -49.14 -33.35 2.76
CA LEU A 266 -50.54 -33.07 3.13
C LEU A 266 -51.56 -33.72 2.18
N LYS A 267 -51.26 -33.83 0.89
CA LYS A 267 -52.12 -34.56 -0.07
C LYS A 267 -52.18 -36.06 0.22
N ALA A 268 -51.08 -36.65 0.67
CA ALA A 268 -51.05 -38.06 1.07
C ALA A 268 -51.92 -38.36 2.31
N GLU A 269 -52.19 -37.37 3.16
CA GLU A 269 -53.05 -37.50 4.35
C GLU A 269 -54.56 -37.34 4.03
N GLY A 270 -54.93 -36.66 2.95
CA GLY A 270 -56.33 -36.34 2.61
C GLY A 270 -57.12 -37.43 1.87
N ASP A 271 -56.45 -38.32 1.14
CA ASP A 271 -57.13 -39.31 0.27
C ASP A 271 -57.75 -40.52 1.00
N VAL A 272 -57.64 -40.60 2.34
CA VAL A 272 -58.13 -41.76 3.12
C VAL A 272 -59.63 -41.65 3.49
N SER A 273 -60.31 -40.52 3.25
CA SER A 273 -61.66 -40.33 3.79
C SER A 273 -62.63 -39.52 2.91
N GLN A 274 -63.16 -40.12 1.84
CA GLN A 274 -64.53 -39.84 1.32
C GLN A 274 -64.92 -40.70 0.12
N SER A 275 -65.87 -41.64 0.28
CA SER A 275 -66.88 -42.00 -0.75
C SER A 275 -67.94 -42.98 -0.22
N ALA A 276 -69.21 -42.54 -0.11
CA ALA A 276 -70.41 -43.42 -0.12
C ALA A 276 -71.69 -42.59 -0.41
N PRO A 277 -72.51 -42.93 -1.45
CA PRO A 277 -73.75 -42.22 -1.77
C PRO A 277 -75.04 -42.97 -1.36
N LEU A 278 -76.10 -42.21 -1.06
CA LEU A 278 -77.46 -42.65 -0.64
C LEU A 278 -78.45 -42.73 -1.84
N LEU A 279 -79.38 -43.69 -1.82
CA LEU A 279 -80.48 -43.87 -2.79
C LEU A 279 -81.86 -43.66 -2.12
N PHE A 280 -82.84 -43.13 -2.89
CA PHE A 280 -84.26 -42.98 -2.54
C PHE A 280 -85.15 -43.70 -3.58
N PRO A 281 -86.27 -44.34 -3.19
CA PRO A 281 -87.30 -44.75 -4.15
C PRO A 281 -88.66 -44.06 -3.93
N VAL A 282 -89.29 -43.69 -5.06
CA VAL A 282 -90.68 -43.24 -5.24
C VAL A 282 -91.45 -44.37 -5.93
N LEU A 283 -92.71 -44.63 -5.57
CA LEU A 283 -93.77 -45.27 -6.41
C LEU A 283 -95.08 -45.25 -5.59
N GLY A 284 -96.29 -44.96 -6.10
CA GLY A 284 -96.80 -45.03 -7.47
C GLY A 284 -97.92 -46.09 -7.54
N ASN A 285 -99.17 -45.65 -7.32
CA ASN A 285 -100.37 -46.44 -7.06
C ASN A 285 -101.02 -47.03 -8.35
N LYS A 286 -101.47 -48.30 -8.35
CA LYS A 286 -102.57 -48.82 -9.21
C LYS A 286 -103.27 -50.05 -8.60
N CYS A 287 -104.58 -49.93 -8.39
CA CYS A 287 -105.51 -51.01 -8.01
C CYS A 287 -105.90 -51.91 -9.19
N LYS A 288 -106.23 -53.19 -8.93
CA LYS A 288 -107.56 -53.79 -9.20
C LYS A 288 -107.70 -55.24 -8.67
N ASN A 289 -108.66 -55.37 -7.74
CA ASN A 289 -109.60 -56.44 -7.38
C ASN A 289 -109.14 -57.90 -7.15
N GLY A 290 -109.32 -58.33 -5.90
CA GLY A 290 -110.10 -59.53 -5.57
C GLY A 290 -109.38 -60.60 -4.74
N ASP A 291 -109.26 -60.42 -3.42
CA ASP A 291 -109.81 -61.37 -2.45
C ASP A 291 -109.80 -60.81 -1.02
N ASP A 292 -110.85 -61.13 -0.30
CA ASP A 292 -111.33 -60.41 0.87
C ASP A 292 -110.48 -60.63 2.15
N LEU A 293 -110.47 -59.58 2.99
CA LEU A 293 -110.11 -59.54 4.41
C LEU A 293 -108.63 -59.77 4.83
N ARG A 294 -107.82 -60.59 4.16
CA ARG A 294 -106.38 -60.72 4.53
C ARG A 294 -105.53 -59.54 4.07
N ASP A 295 -105.81 -58.98 2.90
CA ASP A 295 -105.10 -57.80 2.38
C ASP A 295 -105.47 -56.54 3.15
N LYS A 296 -106.72 -56.38 3.60
CA LYS A 296 -107.13 -55.25 4.44
C LYS A 296 -106.44 -55.24 5.81
N GLN A 297 -106.19 -56.41 6.41
CA GLN A 297 -105.46 -56.51 7.68
C GLN A 297 -103.97 -56.15 7.51
N LYS A 298 -103.34 -56.58 6.41
CA LYS A 298 -101.96 -56.19 6.08
C LYS A 298 -101.84 -54.73 5.67
N GLU A 299 -102.80 -54.21 4.91
CA GLU A 299 -102.89 -52.78 4.58
C GLU A 299 -103.07 -51.93 5.84
N LEU A 300 -103.93 -52.34 6.78
CA LEU A 300 -104.08 -51.66 8.07
C LEU A 300 -102.79 -51.71 8.89
N GLN A 301 -102.12 -52.86 8.98
CA GLN A 301 -100.83 -52.97 9.68
C GLN A 301 -99.72 -52.15 9.01
N ASN A 302 -99.69 -52.09 7.68
CA ASN A 302 -98.76 -51.24 6.93
C ASN A 302 -99.11 -49.75 7.07
N LEU A 303 -100.40 -49.39 7.11
CA LEU A 303 -100.86 -48.02 7.35
C LEU A 303 -100.50 -47.58 8.78
N GLU A 304 -100.62 -48.48 9.74
CA GLU A 304 -100.29 -48.21 11.14
C GLU A 304 -98.77 -48.16 11.39
N ALA A 305 -97.98 -48.96 10.66
CA ALA A 305 -96.52 -48.88 10.64
C ALA A 305 -96.03 -47.59 9.99
N THR A 306 -96.58 -47.22 8.83
CA THR A 306 -96.26 -45.94 8.17
C THR A 306 -96.72 -44.75 8.99
N TYR A 307 -97.87 -44.82 9.67
CA TYR A 307 -98.31 -43.79 10.61
C TYR A 307 -97.36 -43.64 11.80
N ARG A 308 -96.87 -44.76 12.37
CA ARG A 308 -95.83 -44.74 13.41
C ARG A 308 -94.50 -44.17 12.93
N GLU A 309 -94.05 -44.52 11.72
CA GLU A 309 -92.86 -43.92 11.11
C GLU A 309 -93.03 -42.41 10.87
N GLN A 310 -94.20 -41.96 10.41
CA GLN A 310 -94.49 -40.53 10.26
C GLN A 310 -94.49 -39.80 11.60
N ILE A 311 -95.05 -40.39 12.66
CA ILE A 311 -94.99 -39.81 14.01
C ILE A 311 -93.55 -39.72 14.51
N ASN A 312 -92.75 -40.76 14.31
CA ASN A 312 -91.34 -40.77 14.71
C ASN A 312 -90.54 -39.71 13.92
N LEU A 313 -90.75 -39.61 12.61
CA LEU A 313 -90.13 -38.61 11.75
C LEU A 313 -90.53 -37.19 12.14
N VAL A 314 -91.81 -36.96 12.46
CA VAL A 314 -92.30 -35.66 12.96
C VAL A 314 -91.68 -35.33 14.32
N SER A 315 -91.53 -36.32 15.19
CA SER A 315 -90.90 -36.16 16.51
C SER A 315 -89.40 -35.84 16.40
N GLU A 316 -88.67 -36.55 15.54
CA GLU A 316 -87.27 -36.25 15.22
C GLU A 316 -87.10 -34.88 14.58
N ARG A 317 -87.98 -34.51 13.65
CA ARG A 317 -88.00 -33.17 13.06
C ARG A 317 -88.27 -32.10 14.10
N LEU A 318 -89.18 -32.32 15.04
CA LEU A 318 -89.44 -31.39 16.14
C LEU A 318 -88.23 -31.25 17.08
N VAL A 319 -87.52 -32.35 17.38
CA VAL A 319 -86.27 -32.30 18.15
C VAL A 319 -85.18 -31.53 17.39
N ASN A 320 -85.02 -31.77 16.09
CA ASN A 320 -84.07 -31.05 15.26
C ASN A 320 -84.41 -29.55 15.13
N ILE A 321 -85.70 -29.19 14.99
CA ILE A 321 -86.15 -27.80 14.97
C ILE A 321 -85.85 -27.12 16.32
N ARG A 322 -86.08 -27.81 17.45
CA ARG A 322 -85.72 -27.30 18.78
C ARG A 322 -84.21 -27.09 18.92
N ARG A 323 -83.39 -28.06 18.53
CA ARG A 323 -81.93 -27.94 18.53
C ARG A 323 -81.44 -26.77 17.67
N LEU A 324 -81.95 -26.65 16.43
CA LEU A 324 -81.60 -25.54 15.54
C LEU A 324 -82.07 -24.19 16.08
N HIS A 325 -83.20 -24.15 16.80
CA HIS A 325 -83.67 -22.94 17.47
C HIS A 325 -82.74 -22.55 18.63
N GLU A 326 -82.30 -23.51 19.44
CA GLU A 326 -81.31 -23.30 20.50
C GLU A 326 -79.97 -22.81 19.93
N GLU A 327 -79.48 -23.42 18.85
CA GLU A 327 -78.26 -23.00 18.15
C GLU A 327 -78.39 -21.57 17.58
N ARG A 328 -79.56 -21.23 17.03
CA ARG A 328 -79.84 -19.88 16.55
C ARG A 328 -79.84 -18.87 17.71
N VAL A 329 -80.46 -19.20 18.84
CA VAL A 329 -80.45 -18.34 20.04
C VAL A 329 -79.02 -18.14 20.55
N GLU A 330 -78.22 -19.20 20.59
CA GLU A 330 -76.82 -19.13 21.00
C GLU A 330 -75.98 -18.27 20.05
N THR A 331 -76.20 -18.40 18.75
CA THR A 331 -75.53 -17.57 17.73
C THR A 331 -75.93 -16.09 17.86
N LEU A 332 -77.20 -15.81 18.14
CA LEU A 332 -77.68 -14.45 18.39
C LEU A 332 -77.09 -13.84 19.66
N LYS A 333 -76.91 -14.64 20.73
CA LYS A 333 -76.21 -14.20 21.95
C LYS A 333 -74.74 -13.87 21.66
N LYS A 334 -74.03 -14.71 20.91
CA LYS A 334 -72.65 -14.45 20.48
C LYS A 334 -72.53 -13.17 19.65
N LEU A 335 -73.45 -12.96 18.71
CA LEU A 335 -73.55 -11.73 17.91
C LEU A 335 -73.81 -10.49 18.77
N ALA A 336 -74.71 -10.57 19.74
CA ALA A 336 -74.98 -9.47 20.66
C ALA A 336 -73.74 -9.13 21.51
N ASN A 337 -73.04 -10.14 22.03
CA ASN A 337 -71.81 -9.95 22.78
C ASN A 337 -70.70 -9.31 21.92
N LEU A 338 -70.50 -9.78 20.69
CA LEU A 338 -69.54 -9.19 19.75
C LEU A 338 -69.90 -7.75 19.37
N LYS A 339 -71.19 -7.44 19.23
CA LYS A 339 -71.65 -6.08 18.96
C LYS A 339 -71.39 -5.15 20.15
N ASN A 340 -71.59 -5.64 21.36
CA ASN A 340 -71.33 -4.88 22.59
C ASN A 340 -69.83 -4.62 22.76
N THR A 341 -68.96 -5.60 22.53
CA THR A 341 -67.50 -5.37 22.59
C THR A 341 -67.01 -4.41 21.52
N LEU A 342 -67.59 -4.44 20.31
CA LEU A 342 -67.30 -3.45 19.25
C LEU A 342 -67.78 -2.05 19.61
N MET A 343 -68.95 -1.93 20.25
CA MET A 343 -69.44 -0.65 20.80
C MET A 343 -68.51 -0.15 21.91
N ASP A 344 -68.07 -1.02 22.82
CA ASP A 344 -67.14 -0.66 23.89
C ASP A 344 -65.81 -0.16 23.32
N LEU A 345 -65.27 -0.81 22.28
CA LEU A 345 -64.06 -0.34 21.59
C LEU A 345 -64.27 1.02 20.93
N ASN A 346 -65.38 1.24 20.23
CA ASN A 346 -65.68 2.53 19.62
C ASN A 346 -65.86 3.63 20.67
N VAL A 347 -66.45 3.30 21.83
CA VAL A 347 -66.56 4.21 22.97
C VAL A 347 -65.18 4.52 23.54
N ILE A 348 -64.30 3.53 23.72
CA ILE A 348 -62.92 3.72 24.17
C ILE A 348 -62.15 4.61 23.17
N LEU A 349 -62.27 4.36 21.86
CA LEU A 349 -61.64 5.18 20.81
C LEU A 349 -62.19 6.63 20.78
N ALA A 350 -63.47 6.81 21.07
CA ALA A 350 -64.12 8.11 21.18
C ALA A 350 -63.89 8.80 22.55
N THR A 351 -63.31 8.10 23.53
CA THR A 351 -63.06 8.65 24.86
C THR A 351 -61.94 9.69 24.76
N SER A 352 -62.16 10.84 25.39
CA SER A 352 -61.20 11.95 25.45
C SER A 352 -59.79 11.51 25.85
N THR A 353 -59.64 10.57 26.79
CA THR A 353 -58.34 10.06 27.24
C THR A 353 -57.58 9.32 26.15
N TYR A 354 -58.26 8.49 25.35
CA TYR A 354 -57.65 7.77 24.22
C TYR A 354 -57.26 8.74 23.11
N GLN A 355 -58.12 9.72 22.79
CA GLN A 355 -57.82 10.73 21.78
C GLN A 355 -56.59 11.57 22.14
N VAL A 356 -56.47 12.00 23.40
CA VAL A 356 -55.28 12.72 23.90
C VAL A 356 -54.02 11.84 23.81
N LEU A 357 -54.13 10.55 24.17
CA LEU A 357 -53.01 9.61 24.08
C LEU A 357 -52.59 9.38 22.61
N ASN A 358 -53.56 9.27 21.70
CA ASN A 358 -53.33 9.11 20.27
C ASN A 358 -52.71 10.37 19.67
N GLU A 359 -53.16 11.57 20.04
CA GLU A 359 -52.50 12.82 19.66
C GLU A 359 -51.05 12.89 20.18
N GLN A 360 -50.79 12.47 21.41
CA GLN A 360 -49.43 12.39 21.96
C GLN A 360 -48.56 11.37 21.22
N LEU A 361 -49.13 10.23 20.81
CA LEU A 361 -48.43 9.23 19.99
C LEU A 361 -48.09 9.81 18.61
N MET A 362 -49.02 10.49 17.96
CA MET A 362 -48.81 11.12 16.65
C MET A 362 -47.77 12.26 16.74
N ARG A 363 -47.78 13.06 17.81
CA ARG A 363 -46.73 14.07 18.07
C ARG A 363 -45.37 13.41 18.25
N SER A 364 -45.27 12.37 19.08
CA SER A 364 -44.04 11.61 19.29
C SER A 364 -43.52 10.97 18.00
N GLN A 365 -44.41 10.46 17.14
CA GLN A 365 -44.04 9.93 15.82
C GLN A 365 -43.50 11.02 14.90
N SER A 366 -44.14 12.19 14.84
CA SER A 366 -43.63 13.33 14.06
C SER A 366 -42.28 13.82 14.55
N GLU A 367 -42.05 13.86 15.87
CA GLU A 367 -40.76 14.20 16.47
C GLU A 367 -39.68 13.15 16.10
N LEU A 368 -40.01 11.86 16.15
CA LEU A 368 -39.12 10.79 15.70
C LEU A 368 -38.74 10.91 14.22
N ASP A 369 -39.68 11.26 13.35
CA ASP A 369 -39.41 11.47 11.93
C ASP A 369 -38.52 12.71 11.70
N GLN A 370 -38.73 13.78 12.47
CA GLN A 370 -37.84 14.95 12.45
C GLN A 370 -36.42 14.59 12.90
N PHE A 371 -36.27 13.82 13.97
CA PHE A 371 -34.95 13.36 14.43
C PHE A 371 -34.29 12.43 13.40
N ARG A 372 -35.06 11.56 12.74
CA ARG A 372 -34.56 10.72 11.64
C ARG A 372 -34.03 11.56 10.49
N ALA A 373 -34.77 12.58 10.07
CA ALA A 373 -34.34 13.49 8.99
C ALA A 373 -33.07 14.29 9.37
N VAL A 374 -32.94 14.71 10.63
CA VAL A 374 -31.71 15.35 11.12
C VAL A 374 -30.54 14.36 11.15
N ALA A 375 -30.76 13.12 11.59
CA ALA A 375 -29.74 12.08 11.58
C ALA A 375 -29.25 11.76 10.17
N GLU A 376 -30.14 11.67 9.17
CA GLU A 376 -29.77 11.49 7.77
C GLU A 376 -28.95 12.68 7.22
N LYS A 377 -29.34 13.92 7.54
CA LYS A 377 -28.56 15.11 7.18
C LYS A 377 -27.16 15.09 7.79
N LEU A 378 -27.05 14.79 9.08
CA LEU A 378 -25.77 14.68 9.78
C LEU A 378 -24.91 13.55 9.22
N GLN A 379 -25.52 12.43 8.81
CA GLN A 379 -24.81 11.33 8.16
C GLN A 379 -24.24 11.78 6.81
N ILE A 380 -25.00 12.51 5.99
CA ILE A 380 -24.52 13.08 4.72
C ILE A 380 -23.39 14.10 4.96
N GLU A 381 -23.50 14.96 5.97
CA GLU A 381 -22.44 15.92 6.31
C GLU A 381 -21.16 15.23 6.79
N LYS A 382 -21.28 14.22 7.64
CA LYS A 382 -20.15 13.37 8.05
C LYS A 382 -19.47 12.76 6.84
N ASP A 383 -20.23 12.20 5.90
CA ASP A 383 -19.66 11.55 4.72
C ASP A 383 -18.97 12.58 3.80
N LYS A 384 -19.54 13.79 3.65
CA LYS A 384 -18.89 14.91 2.94
C LYS A 384 -17.58 15.35 3.63
N LEU A 385 -17.57 15.45 4.96
CA LEU A 385 -16.37 15.81 5.72
C LEU A 385 -15.29 14.74 5.59
N PHE A 386 -15.67 13.46 5.66
CA PHE A 386 -14.75 12.34 5.43
C PHE A 386 -14.10 12.42 4.04
N TRP A 387 -14.87 12.72 2.99
CA TRP A 387 -14.32 12.90 1.65
C TRP A 387 -13.39 14.11 1.54
N ARG A 388 -13.71 15.24 2.18
CA ARG A 388 -12.82 16.42 2.23
C ARG A 388 -11.52 16.15 2.99
N GLU A 389 -11.58 15.40 4.07
CA GLU A 389 -10.40 14.97 4.83
C GLU A 389 -9.50 14.07 3.98
N LYS A 390 -10.09 13.12 3.25
CA LYS A 390 -9.36 12.27 2.31
C LYS A 390 -8.72 13.06 1.17
N GLU A 391 -9.44 14.01 0.59
CA GLU A 391 -8.90 14.89 -0.45
C GLU A 391 -7.72 15.74 0.09
N SER A 392 -7.86 16.27 1.32
CA SER A 392 -6.79 17.06 1.96
C SER A 392 -5.57 16.22 2.28
N SER A 393 -5.74 14.98 2.76
CA SER A 393 -4.66 14.02 2.96
C SER A 393 -3.93 13.70 1.65
N LEU A 394 -4.66 13.47 0.56
CA LEU A 394 -4.05 13.22 -0.75
C LEU A 394 -3.27 14.44 -1.26
N LYS A 395 -3.79 15.66 -1.05
CA LYS A 395 -3.06 16.89 -1.38
C LYS A 395 -1.78 17.04 -0.55
N ALA A 396 -1.81 16.69 0.73
CA ALA A 396 -0.63 16.68 1.58
C ALA A 396 0.41 15.65 1.09
N ASP A 397 -0.02 14.42 0.78
CA ASP A 397 0.84 13.37 0.25
C ASP A 397 1.52 13.79 -1.08
N ILE A 398 0.76 14.42 -1.99
CA ILE A 398 1.30 14.96 -3.24
C ILE A 398 2.34 16.06 -2.96
N GLY A 399 2.08 16.91 -1.96
CA GLY A 399 3.02 17.93 -1.50
C GLY A 399 4.32 17.32 -0.97
N GLU A 400 4.23 16.31 -0.10
CA GLU A 400 5.39 15.60 0.45
C GLU A 400 6.22 14.90 -0.64
N ILE A 401 5.56 14.24 -1.60
CA ILE A 401 6.23 13.62 -2.75
C ILE A 401 6.95 14.67 -3.59
N SER A 402 6.32 15.82 -3.82
CA SER A 402 6.92 16.93 -4.59
C SER A 402 8.13 17.51 -3.87
N GLN A 403 8.07 17.69 -2.55
CA GLN A 403 9.19 18.16 -1.74
C GLN A 403 10.35 17.15 -1.73
N MET A 404 10.06 15.85 -1.59
CA MET A 404 11.07 14.79 -1.64
C MET A 404 11.76 14.74 -3.00
N LYS A 405 10.99 14.92 -4.09
CA LYS A 405 11.51 14.98 -5.46
C LYS A 405 12.43 16.20 -5.64
N ASN A 406 12.05 17.37 -5.14
CA ASN A 406 12.88 18.57 -5.21
C ASN A 406 14.17 18.41 -4.41
N SER A 407 14.11 17.90 -3.18
CA SER A 407 15.30 17.64 -2.36
C SER A 407 16.27 16.65 -3.04
N TYR A 408 15.73 15.63 -3.70
CA TYR A 408 16.54 14.70 -4.50
C TYR A 408 17.24 15.42 -5.67
N TYR A 409 16.51 16.26 -6.41
CA TYR A 409 17.10 17.02 -7.52
C TYR A 409 18.12 18.05 -7.05
N GLU A 410 17.89 18.74 -5.93
CA GLU A 410 18.86 19.67 -5.33
C GLU A 410 20.14 18.95 -4.89
N SER A 411 20.02 17.77 -4.27
CA SER A 411 21.17 16.96 -3.87
C SER A 411 21.95 16.49 -5.09
N ARG A 412 21.26 15.96 -6.12
CA ARG A 412 21.88 15.52 -7.38
C ARG A 412 22.52 16.69 -8.15
N PHE A 413 21.88 17.85 -8.16
CA PHE A 413 22.44 19.05 -8.76
C PHE A 413 23.73 19.47 -8.06
N SER A 414 23.73 19.45 -6.72
CA SER A 414 24.92 19.76 -5.91
C SER A 414 26.07 18.78 -6.15
N GLU A 415 25.78 17.48 -6.24
CA GLU A 415 26.76 16.44 -6.60
C GLU A 415 27.35 16.66 -8.00
N LEU A 416 26.50 16.96 -8.98
CA LEU A 416 26.93 17.25 -10.36
C LEU A 416 27.76 18.53 -10.42
N GLN A 417 27.40 19.55 -9.64
CA GLN A 417 28.15 20.80 -9.56
C GLN A 417 29.55 20.58 -8.96
N LEU A 418 29.67 19.77 -7.90
CA LEU A 418 30.96 19.34 -7.34
C LEU A 418 31.80 18.56 -8.35
N TYR A 419 31.16 17.67 -9.11
CA TYR A 419 31.85 16.91 -10.15
C TYR A 419 32.37 17.80 -11.29
N LEU A 420 31.55 18.75 -11.75
CA LEU A 420 31.97 19.74 -12.76
C LEU A 420 33.12 20.61 -12.26
N GLN A 421 33.08 21.04 -10.99
CA GLN A 421 34.18 21.79 -10.38
C GLN A 421 35.47 20.97 -10.37
N LYS A 422 35.39 19.70 -9.96
CA LYS A 422 36.55 18.79 -9.95
C LYS A 422 37.15 18.62 -11.35
N LEU A 423 36.31 18.45 -12.38
CA LEU A 423 36.77 18.37 -13.77
C LEU A 423 37.42 19.68 -14.24
N ALA A 424 36.90 20.83 -13.82
CA ALA A 424 37.51 22.12 -14.12
C ALA A 424 38.89 22.28 -13.46
N ASP A 425 39.03 21.83 -12.21
CA ASP A 425 40.30 21.85 -11.48
C ASP A 425 41.33 20.90 -12.13
N GLU A 426 40.90 19.68 -12.50
CA GLU A 426 41.70 18.72 -13.25
C GLU A 426 42.16 19.30 -14.60
N ARG A 427 41.26 19.97 -15.33
CA ARG A 427 41.59 20.66 -16.58
C ARG A 427 42.64 21.74 -16.35
N SER A 428 42.49 22.58 -15.33
CA SER A 428 43.48 23.63 -14.99
C SER A 428 44.85 23.05 -14.65
N ILE A 429 44.89 21.90 -13.94
CA ILE A 429 46.15 21.20 -13.65
C ILE A 429 46.79 20.68 -14.94
N MET A 430 46.02 20.10 -15.85
CA MET A 430 46.52 19.59 -17.12
C MET A 430 47.00 20.74 -18.04
N GLU A 431 46.26 21.84 -18.10
CA GLU A 431 46.67 23.06 -18.81
C GLU A 431 48.01 23.60 -18.27
N ARG A 432 48.18 23.65 -16.94
CA ARG A 432 49.44 24.08 -16.33
C ARG A 432 50.60 23.12 -16.63
N LYS A 433 50.37 21.80 -16.54
CA LYS A 433 51.37 20.79 -16.89
C LYS A 433 51.77 20.86 -18.36
N LEU A 434 50.82 21.15 -19.24
CA LEU A 434 51.09 21.36 -20.66
C LEU A 434 51.93 22.61 -20.89
N GLU A 435 51.60 23.72 -20.23
CA GLU A 435 52.37 24.96 -20.29
C GLU A 435 53.80 24.78 -19.73
N GLU A 436 53.97 24.03 -18.64
CA GLU A 436 55.27 23.65 -18.10
C GLU A 436 56.07 22.76 -19.08
N ALA A 437 55.44 21.74 -19.68
CA ALA A 437 56.08 20.88 -20.68
C ALA A 437 56.43 21.62 -21.98
N LEU A 438 55.72 22.70 -22.32
CA LEU A 438 56.06 23.60 -23.44
C LEU A 438 57.24 24.52 -23.09
N ARG A 439 57.49 24.79 -21.81
CA ARG A 439 58.60 25.60 -21.31
C ARG A 439 59.89 24.81 -21.06
N GLU A 440 59.85 23.48 -21.04
CA GLU A 440 61.05 22.65 -20.89
C GLU A 440 62.09 22.95 -22.01
N PRO A 441 63.32 23.39 -21.66
CA PRO A 441 64.34 23.81 -22.63
C PRO A 441 64.79 22.68 -23.57
N GLY A 442 64.73 21.43 -23.09
CA GLY A 442 65.18 20.24 -23.82
C GLY A 442 64.45 20.03 -25.15
N ARG A 443 63.15 20.31 -25.23
CA ARG A 443 62.38 20.15 -26.49
C ARG A 443 62.84 21.11 -27.58
N LYS A 444 63.17 22.36 -27.24
CA LYS A 444 63.67 23.33 -28.22
C LYS A 444 65.06 22.94 -28.72
N GLN A 445 65.91 22.41 -27.86
CA GLN A 445 67.24 21.93 -28.21
C GLN A 445 67.19 20.66 -29.07
N ILE A 446 66.35 19.69 -28.70
CA ILE A 446 66.09 18.47 -29.49
C ILE A 446 65.52 18.82 -30.87
N ILE A 447 64.63 19.80 -30.98
CA ILE A 447 64.09 20.24 -32.29
C ILE A 447 65.17 20.88 -33.16
N VAL A 448 66.11 21.64 -32.57
CA VAL A 448 67.24 22.23 -33.31
C VAL A 448 68.20 21.13 -33.77
N GLU A 449 68.51 20.15 -32.91
CA GLU A 449 69.34 18.99 -33.25
C GLU A 449 68.68 18.11 -34.32
N PHE A 450 67.37 17.84 -34.22
CA PHE A 450 66.62 17.12 -35.26
C PHE A 450 66.59 17.91 -36.57
N LYS A 451 66.44 19.23 -36.54
CA LYS A 451 66.53 20.06 -37.75
C LYS A 451 67.91 20.01 -38.38
N ALA A 452 68.97 20.02 -37.58
CA ALA A 452 70.34 19.89 -38.06
C ALA A 452 70.57 18.51 -38.70
N LEU A 453 70.09 17.44 -38.06
CA LEU A 453 70.18 16.06 -38.56
C LEU A 453 69.39 15.86 -39.87
N VAL A 454 68.16 16.38 -39.94
CA VAL A 454 67.34 16.32 -41.17
C VAL A 454 67.95 17.16 -42.29
N SER A 455 68.68 18.23 -41.95
CA SER A 455 69.39 19.06 -42.93
C SER A 455 70.72 18.43 -43.40
N SER A 456 71.35 17.55 -42.61
CA SER A 456 72.58 16.83 -42.99
C SER A 456 72.30 15.57 -43.81
N LEU A 457 71.13 14.94 -43.60
CA LEU A 457 70.71 13.71 -44.26
C LEU A 457 70.82 13.73 -45.81
N PRO A 458 70.46 14.80 -46.53
CA PRO A 458 70.61 14.86 -47.98
C PRO A 458 72.08 14.81 -48.44
N ASN A 459 73.00 15.41 -47.66
CA ASN A 459 74.43 15.38 -47.96
C ASN A 459 75.03 14.00 -47.67
N GLU A 460 74.65 13.37 -46.56
CA GLU A 460 75.07 12.00 -46.22
C GLU A 460 74.53 10.99 -47.25
N MET A 461 73.28 11.16 -47.69
CA MET A 461 72.69 10.35 -48.75
C MET A 461 73.42 10.55 -50.08
N ALA A 462 73.82 11.78 -50.42
CA ALA A 462 74.63 12.06 -51.62
C ALA A 462 76.02 11.41 -51.54
N ILE A 463 76.67 11.42 -50.37
CA ILE A 463 77.95 10.73 -50.15
C ILE A 463 77.79 9.22 -50.33
N MET A 464 76.81 8.60 -49.66
CA MET A 464 76.51 7.17 -49.79
C MET A 464 76.17 6.78 -51.23
N GLN A 465 75.44 7.63 -51.95
CA GLN A 465 75.09 7.36 -53.34
C GLN A 465 76.31 7.47 -54.27
N SER A 466 77.26 8.36 -53.96
CA SER A 466 78.56 8.42 -54.64
C SER A 466 79.42 7.17 -54.37
N GLU A 467 79.42 6.68 -53.14
CA GLU A 467 80.15 5.46 -52.76
C GLU A 467 79.53 4.22 -53.40
N LEU A 468 78.20 4.13 -53.43
CA LEU A 468 77.49 3.07 -54.13
C LEU A 468 77.81 3.05 -55.63
N ASN A 469 77.92 4.23 -56.27
CA ASN A 469 78.31 4.30 -57.67
C ASN A 469 79.75 3.86 -57.89
N LYS A 470 80.70 4.24 -57.03
CA LYS A 470 82.08 3.74 -57.07
C LYS A 470 82.15 2.21 -56.92
N HIS A 471 81.34 1.64 -56.03
CA HIS A 471 81.26 0.18 -55.88
C HIS A 471 80.67 -0.52 -57.10
N LYS A 472 79.70 0.11 -57.78
CA LYS A 472 79.15 -0.41 -59.06
C LYS A 472 80.17 -0.36 -60.19
N GLU A 473 80.98 0.70 -60.27
CA GLU A 473 82.08 0.82 -61.23
C GLU A 473 83.14 -0.27 -60.96
N ALA A 474 83.58 -0.42 -59.71
CA ALA A 474 84.52 -1.48 -59.33
C ALA A 474 83.99 -2.90 -59.60
N ALA A 475 82.69 -3.14 -59.43
CA ALA A 475 82.07 -4.40 -59.79
C ALA A 475 82.06 -4.65 -61.31
N SER A 476 81.89 -3.59 -62.11
CA SER A 476 81.95 -3.66 -63.58
C SER A 476 83.36 -3.96 -64.07
N ASP A 477 84.37 -3.33 -63.47
CA ASP A 477 85.79 -3.61 -63.73
C ASP A 477 86.16 -5.05 -63.36
N LEU A 478 85.64 -5.56 -62.23
CA LEU A 478 85.80 -6.95 -61.85
C LEU A 478 85.20 -7.91 -62.89
N HIS A 479 84.07 -7.57 -63.50
CA HIS A 479 83.47 -8.37 -64.58
C HIS A 479 84.33 -8.37 -65.85
N LEU A 480 84.90 -7.22 -66.23
CA LEU A 480 85.84 -7.12 -67.34
C LEU A 480 87.09 -7.96 -67.11
N LEU A 481 87.71 -7.85 -65.92
CA LEU A 481 88.86 -8.65 -65.54
C LEU A 481 88.53 -10.16 -65.51
N ARG A 482 87.32 -10.53 -65.07
CA ARG A 482 86.87 -11.93 -65.06
C ARG A 482 86.72 -12.47 -66.48
N ALA A 483 86.24 -11.66 -67.43
CA ALA A 483 86.14 -12.02 -68.84
C ALA A 483 87.53 -12.17 -69.47
N GLU A 484 88.48 -11.29 -69.14
CA GLU A 484 89.88 -11.42 -69.56
C GLU A 484 90.52 -12.69 -69.01
N VAL A 485 90.33 -13.01 -67.73
CA VAL A 485 90.83 -14.26 -67.11
C VAL A 485 90.22 -15.48 -67.79
N GLN A 486 88.94 -15.47 -68.13
CA GLN A 486 88.30 -16.56 -68.88
C GLN A 486 88.87 -16.70 -70.30
N SER A 487 89.13 -15.59 -71.00
CA SER A 487 89.79 -15.57 -72.30
C SER A 487 91.20 -16.15 -72.22
N LEU A 488 92.01 -15.70 -71.25
CA LEU A 488 93.36 -16.22 -71.01
C LEU A 488 93.34 -17.70 -70.61
N SER A 489 92.37 -18.12 -69.79
CA SER A 489 92.19 -19.54 -69.43
C SER A 489 91.82 -20.40 -70.64
N SER A 490 91.00 -19.88 -71.56
CA SER A 490 90.69 -20.58 -72.81
C SER A 490 91.90 -20.72 -73.73
N MET A 491 92.74 -19.68 -73.83
CA MET A 491 94.01 -19.74 -74.55
C MET A 491 95.00 -20.72 -73.89
N LEU A 492 95.05 -20.75 -72.56
CA LEU A 492 95.91 -21.68 -71.82
C LEU A 492 95.50 -23.14 -72.08
N LYS A 493 94.19 -23.44 -72.05
CA LYS A 493 93.67 -24.77 -72.42
C LYS A 493 94.01 -25.16 -73.86
N GLN A 494 93.94 -24.22 -74.80
CA GLN A 494 94.35 -24.49 -76.18
C GLN A 494 95.85 -24.84 -76.27
N LYS A 495 96.70 -24.17 -75.49
CA LYS A 495 98.13 -24.48 -75.40
C LYS A 495 98.42 -25.80 -74.68
N GLU A 496 97.64 -26.16 -73.67
CA GLU A 496 97.71 -27.49 -73.04
C GLU A 496 97.39 -28.60 -74.06
N VAL A 497 96.34 -28.44 -74.88
CA VAL A 497 96.01 -29.41 -75.95
C VAL A 497 97.11 -29.50 -77.01
N GLU A 498 97.71 -28.37 -77.42
CA GLU A 498 98.88 -28.37 -78.32
C GLU A 498 100.07 -29.12 -77.71
N MET A 499 100.36 -28.90 -76.43
CA MET A 499 101.43 -29.59 -75.69
C MET A 499 101.18 -31.09 -75.53
N GLU A 500 99.94 -31.49 -75.27
CA GLU A 500 99.53 -32.90 -75.19
C GLU A 500 99.64 -33.59 -76.56
N GLY A 501 99.29 -32.86 -77.64
CA GLY A 501 99.55 -33.27 -79.02
C GLY A 501 101.04 -33.48 -79.32
N LEU A 502 101.92 -32.58 -78.87
CA LEU A 502 103.37 -32.75 -79.02
C LEU A 502 103.90 -33.91 -78.16
N SER A 503 103.41 -34.07 -76.93
CA SER A 503 103.75 -35.19 -76.04
C SER A 503 103.39 -36.55 -76.65
N SER A 504 102.21 -36.67 -77.27
CA SER A 504 101.79 -37.89 -77.96
C SER A 504 102.70 -38.24 -79.15
N ARG A 505 103.20 -37.24 -79.89
CA ARG A 505 104.18 -37.42 -80.97
C ARG A 505 105.54 -37.87 -80.44
N VAL A 506 105.98 -37.34 -79.30
CA VAL A 506 107.21 -37.76 -78.64
C VAL A 506 107.09 -39.20 -78.13
N SER A 507 105.95 -39.58 -77.56
CA SER A 507 105.68 -40.97 -77.13
C SER A 507 105.68 -41.96 -78.30
N TYR A 508 105.13 -41.57 -79.45
CA TYR A 508 105.19 -42.36 -80.69
C TYR A 508 106.64 -42.54 -81.18
N ALA A 509 107.42 -41.46 -81.19
CA ALA A 509 108.84 -41.52 -81.54
C ALA A 509 109.64 -42.38 -80.55
N ASP A 510 109.35 -42.33 -79.26
CA ASP A 510 110.02 -43.14 -78.22
C ASP A 510 109.67 -44.64 -78.36
N SER A 511 108.43 -44.95 -78.73
CA SER A 511 107.98 -46.32 -79.04
C SER A 511 108.68 -46.87 -80.28
N GLU A 512 108.88 -46.04 -81.30
CA GLU A 512 109.60 -46.38 -82.52
C GLU A 512 111.11 -46.59 -82.26
N ILE A 513 111.71 -45.75 -81.40
CA ILE A 513 113.08 -45.95 -80.92
C ILE A 513 113.21 -47.26 -80.14
N LYS A 514 112.24 -47.63 -79.29
CA LYS A 514 112.23 -48.93 -78.59
C LYS A 514 112.14 -50.12 -79.55
N ARG A 515 111.34 -50.02 -80.62
CA ARG A 515 111.24 -51.03 -81.69
C ARG A 515 112.55 -51.18 -82.45
N LEU A 516 113.20 -50.07 -82.82
CA LEU A 516 114.52 -50.08 -83.48
C LEU A 516 115.62 -50.62 -82.56
N LYS A 517 115.60 -50.30 -81.26
CA LYS A 517 116.50 -50.87 -80.25
C LYS A 517 116.30 -52.39 -80.06
N ALA A 518 115.07 -52.90 -80.19
CA ALA A 518 114.81 -54.34 -80.18
C ALA A 518 115.42 -55.03 -81.41
N LYS A 519 115.25 -54.45 -82.61
CA LYS A 519 115.91 -54.93 -83.85
C LYS A 519 117.44 -54.95 -83.75
N VAL A 520 118.04 -53.95 -83.09
CA VAL A 520 119.49 -53.93 -82.85
C VAL A 520 119.94 -55.02 -81.88
N ARG A 521 119.10 -55.40 -80.89
CA ARG A 521 119.39 -56.54 -80.00
C ARG A 521 119.34 -57.89 -80.75
N ASP A 522 118.38 -58.09 -81.64
CA ASP A 522 118.29 -59.32 -82.46
C ASP A 522 119.51 -59.46 -83.40
N ILE A 523 119.98 -58.36 -83.99
CA ILE A 523 121.21 -58.34 -84.82
C ILE A 523 122.46 -58.63 -83.97
N ARG A 524 122.52 -58.15 -82.73
CA ARG A 524 123.65 -58.45 -81.82
C ARG A 524 123.64 -59.90 -81.33
N GLN A 525 122.48 -60.51 -81.15
CA GLN A 525 122.34 -61.91 -80.75
C GLN A 525 122.77 -62.85 -81.90
N THR A 526 122.37 -62.56 -83.13
CA THR A 526 122.85 -63.29 -84.33
C THR A 526 124.36 -63.11 -84.58
N THR A 527 124.94 -61.96 -84.21
CA THR A 527 126.40 -61.72 -84.28
C THR A 527 127.18 -62.54 -83.23
N CYS A 528 126.59 -62.86 -82.08
CA CYS A 528 127.18 -63.76 -81.07
C CYS A 528 127.06 -65.24 -81.49
N GLU A 529 126.02 -65.62 -82.23
CA GLU A 529 125.84 -66.97 -82.78
C GLU A 529 126.82 -67.25 -83.95
N PHE A 530 127.23 -66.24 -84.72
CA PHE A 530 128.27 -66.38 -85.76
C PHE A 530 129.72 -66.38 -85.22
N LYS A 531 129.96 -65.85 -84.01
CA LYS A 531 131.29 -65.91 -83.37
C LYS A 531 131.64 -67.30 -82.82
N LEU A 532 130.63 -68.09 -82.41
CA LEU A 532 130.82 -69.49 -81.99
C LEU A 532 131.07 -70.45 -83.18
N PHE A 533 130.80 -70.04 -84.41
CA PHE A 533 131.07 -70.82 -85.63
C PHE A 533 132.51 -70.65 -86.17
N ILE A 534 133.23 -69.59 -85.78
CA ILE A 534 134.60 -69.28 -86.25
C ILE A 534 135.68 -69.86 -85.32
N GLU A 535 135.35 -70.18 -84.07
CA GLU A 535 136.29 -70.76 -83.09
C GLU A 535 136.46 -72.29 -83.21
N ALA A 536 135.67 -72.97 -84.05
CA ALA A 536 135.72 -74.41 -84.29
C ALA A 536 136.47 -74.84 -85.57
N PHE A 537 137.07 -73.91 -86.31
CA PHE A 537 137.92 -74.21 -87.47
C PHE A 537 139.19 -73.35 -87.45
N LYS A 538 140.24 -73.82 -86.77
CA LYS A 538 141.67 -73.72 -87.15
C LYS A 538 142.64 -74.08 -86.00
N ARG A 539 142.87 -75.39 -85.83
CA ARG A 539 144.20 -76.05 -85.68
C ARG A 539 144.09 -77.26 -86.62
N GLU A 540 144.84 -77.40 -87.71
CA GLU A 540 146.20 -77.95 -87.80
C GLU A 540 146.67 -78.05 -89.27
N SER A 541 147.99 -78.26 -89.45
CA SER A 541 148.74 -78.71 -90.64
C SER A 541 149.25 -77.64 -91.62
N VAL A 542 150.46 -77.69 -92.18
CA VAL A 542 151.72 -78.36 -91.81
C VAL A 542 152.84 -77.57 -92.52
N ASP A 543 153.95 -77.49 -91.80
CA ASP A 543 155.35 -77.26 -92.20
C ASP A 543 155.72 -77.36 -93.69
N ALA A 544 156.41 -76.32 -94.17
CA ALA A 544 157.50 -76.45 -95.13
C ALA A 544 158.55 -75.35 -94.92
N ARG A 545 159.47 -75.58 -93.97
CA ARG A 545 160.91 -75.24 -93.99
C ARG A 545 161.31 -73.80 -94.38
N ASP A 546 161.30 -72.95 -93.37
CA ASP A 546 162.43 -72.22 -92.77
C ASP A 546 163.67 -72.01 -93.67
N VAL A 547 163.95 -70.73 -93.93
CA VAL A 547 165.27 -70.05 -93.94
C VAL A 547 165.13 -68.63 -94.54
N MET A 548 163.98 -68.29 -95.13
CA MET A 548 163.52 -66.91 -95.40
C MET A 548 162.86 -66.25 -94.15
N GLU A 549 162.96 -66.93 -93.01
CA GLU A 549 162.11 -66.80 -91.84
C GLU A 549 162.70 -65.93 -90.71
N LEU A 550 163.80 -65.23 -90.98
CA LEU A 550 164.38 -64.26 -90.03
C LEU A 550 164.34 -62.81 -90.54
N LYS A 551 164.04 -62.58 -91.82
CA LYS A 551 163.72 -61.23 -92.35
C LYS A 551 162.21 -60.95 -92.43
N ASP A 552 161.39 -61.96 -92.66
CA ASP A 552 159.93 -61.82 -92.60
C ASP A 552 159.41 -61.69 -91.17
N ARG A 553 160.10 -62.24 -90.16
CA ARG A 553 159.74 -62.03 -88.74
C ARG A 553 160.00 -60.60 -88.26
N GLU A 554 160.93 -59.87 -88.89
CA GLU A 554 161.16 -58.44 -88.61
C GLU A 554 160.09 -57.57 -89.28
N TYR A 555 159.69 -57.87 -90.52
CA TYR A 555 158.56 -57.19 -91.18
C TYR A 555 157.19 -57.57 -90.58
N GLN A 556 157.00 -58.80 -90.10
CA GLN A 556 155.78 -59.23 -89.40
C GLN A 556 155.71 -58.69 -87.97
N ALA A 557 156.84 -58.52 -87.26
CA ALA A 557 156.87 -57.81 -85.98
C ALA A 557 156.58 -56.30 -86.17
N TRP A 558 157.04 -55.69 -87.26
CA TRP A 558 156.70 -54.31 -87.62
C TRP A 558 155.22 -54.16 -88.02
N ALA A 559 154.66 -55.09 -88.78
CA ALA A 559 153.23 -55.11 -89.13
C ALA A 559 152.30 -55.45 -87.93
N HIS A 560 152.73 -56.29 -87.00
CA HIS A 560 151.99 -56.55 -85.75
C HIS A 560 152.09 -55.37 -84.77
N ALA A 561 153.20 -54.63 -84.74
CA ALA A 561 153.30 -53.38 -84.00
C ALA A 561 152.41 -52.28 -84.62
N GLU A 562 152.36 -52.15 -85.95
CA GLU A 562 151.47 -51.19 -86.63
C GLU A 562 149.99 -51.59 -86.51
N SER A 563 149.66 -52.88 -86.50
CA SER A 563 148.30 -53.41 -86.22
C SER A 563 147.90 -53.21 -84.75
N LEU A 564 148.82 -53.34 -83.80
CA LEU A 564 148.55 -53.03 -82.39
C LEU A 564 148.44 -51.52 -82.17
N LYS A 565 149.19 -50.70 -82.90
CA LYS A 565 149.12 -49.23 -82.91
C LYS A 565 147.80 -48.71 -83.49
N MET A 566 147.22 -49.36 -84.50
CA MET A 566 145.84 -49.08 -84.96
C MET A 566 144.74 -49.66 -84.05
N SER A 567 145.06 -50.60 -83.16
CA SER A 567 144.12 -51.15 -82.16
C SER A 567 144.18 -50.43 -80.80
N LEU A 568 145.32 -49.81 -80.52
CA LEU A 568 145.60 -48.85 -79.45
C LEU A 568 145.63 -47.42 -80.01
N ASP A 569 144.90 -47.19 -81.11
CA ASP A 569 144.72 -45.85 -81.67
C ASP A 569 144.10 -44.98 -80.58
N GLU A 570 144.79 -43.90 -80.22
CA GLU A 570 144.36 -42.95 -79.20
C GLU A 570 142.91 -42.51 -79.46
N HIS A 571 142.54 -42.41 -80.74
CA HIS A 571 141.20 -42.07 -81.19
C HIS A 571 140.11 -43.09 -80.80
N ILE A 572 140.36 -44.40 -80.82
CA ILE A 572 139.35 -45.42 -80.48
C ILE A 572 139.15 -45.50 -78.96
N LEU A 573 140.23 -45.36 -78.18
CA LEU A 573 140.15 -45.27 -76.72
C LEU A 573 139.50 -43.95 -76.29
N GLU A 574 139.83 -42.84 -76.94
CA GLU A 574 139.13 -41.56 -76.77
C GLU A 574 137.64 -41.68 -77.09
N MET A 575 137.24 -42.38 -78.16
CA MET A 575 135.83 -42.57 -78.50
C MET A 575 135.09 -43.40 -77.44
N LYS A 576 135.70 -44.46 -76.89
CA LYS A 576 135.09 -45.25 -75.81
C LYS A 576 135.00 -44.48 -74.48
N VAL A 577 136.02 -43.67 -74.16
CA VAL A 577 135.97 -42.77 -73.00
C VAL A 577 134.95 -41.67 -73.20
N LYS A 578 134.81 -41.12 -74.41
CA LYS A 578 133.73 -40.19 -74.77
C LYS A 578 132.36 -40.84 -74.62
N GLU A 579 132.15 -42.05 -75.14
CA GLU A 579 130.89 -42.79 -74.98
C GLU A 579 130.56 -43.08 -73.50
N ALA A 580 131.56 -43.44 -72.68
CA ALA A 580 131.38 -43.67 -71.25
C ALA A 580 131.09 -42.36 -70.50
N ASN A 581 131.80 -41.27 -70.81
CA ASN A 581 131.56 -39.94 -70.24
C ASN A 581 130.20 -39.38 -70.67
N GLU A 582 129.77 -39.63 -71.90
CA GLU A 582 128.43 -39.26 -72.40
C GLU A 582 127.35 -40.08 -71.70
N ALA A 583 127.56 -41.38 -71.46
CA ALA A 583 126.63 -42.21 -70.70
C ALA A 583 126.54 -41.79 -69.21
N GLU A 584 127.67 -41.44 -68.59
CA GLU A 584 127.73 -40.93 -67.22
C GLU A 584 127.08 -39.54 -67.12
N ALA A 585 127.35 -38.64 -68.06
CA ALA A 585 126.70 -37.34 -68.15
C ALA A 585 125.18 -37.48 -68.30
N LEU A 586 124.71 -38.42 -69.12
CA LEU A 586 123.29 -38.73 -69.26
C LEU A 586 122.68 -39.32 -67.99
N SER A 587 123.42 -40.15 -67.22
CA SER A 587 122.91 -40.67 -65.94
C SER A 587 122.87 -39.60 -64.87
N GLN A 588 123.89 -38.73 -64.80
CA GLN A 588 123.94 -37.60 -63.87
C GLN A 588 122.84 -36.58 -64.22
N GLN A 589 122.58 -36.31 -65.49
CA GLN A 589 121.47 -35.45 -65.92
C GLN A 589 120.11 -36.03 -65.50
N LYS A 590 119.91 -37.35 -65.63
CA LYS A 590 118.69 -38.02 -65.16
C LYS A 590 118.55 -37.99 -63.64
N LEU A 591 119.67 -38.13 -62.92
CA LEU A 591 119.68 -38.02 -61.47
C LEU A 591 119.29 -36.59 -61.05
N LEU A 592 119.91 -35.56 -61.64
CA LEU A 592 119.56 -34.16 -61.38
C LEU A 592 118.10 -33.84 -61.72
N ALA A 593 117.56 -34.42 -62.81
CA ALA A 593 116.15 -34.27 -63.16
C ALA A 593 115.22 -34.94 -62.14
N ALA A 594 115.55 -36.15 -61.68
CA ALA A 594 114.80 -36.85 -60.64
C ALA A 594 114.91 -36.15 -59.27
N GLU A 595 116.08 -35.61 -58.93
CA GLU A 595 116.29 -34.81 -57.72
C GLU A 595 115.49 -33.51 -57.76
N ALA A 596 115.40 -32.85 -58.93
CA ALA A 596 114.55 -31.69 -59.13
C ALA A 596 113.06 -32.04 -58.99
N GLU A 597 112.60 -33.19 -59.50
CA GLU A 597 111.22 -33.65 -59.35
C GLU A 597 110.88 -33.99 -57.90
N ILE A 598 111.80 -34.66 -57.17
CA ILE A 598 111.66 -34.90 -55.73
C ILE A 598 111.60 -33.58 -54.96
N ALA A 599 112.42 -32.60 -55.32
CA ALA A 599 112.40 -31.27 -54.69
C ALA A 599 111.04 -30.56 -54.92
N GLU A 600 110.49 -30.65 -56.13
CA GLU A 600 109.19 -30.07 -56.46
C GLU A 600 108.02 -30.78 -55.74
N LEU A 601 108.04 -32.12 -55.66
CA LEU A 601 107.04 -32.87 -54.89
C LEU A 601 107.12 -32.57 -53.40
N ARG A 602 108.32 -32.42 -52.83
CA ARG A 602 108.50 -31.97 -51.44
C ARG A 602 107.94 -30.57 -51.23
N LYS A 603 108.17 -29.65 -52.17
CA LYS A 603 107.61 -28.30 -52.11
C LYS A 603 106.08 -28.31 -52.14
N LYS A 604 105.46 -29.15 -52.99
CA LYS A 604 104.01 -29.35 -53.05
C LYS A 604 103.45 -30.00 -51.78
N LEU A 605 104.13 -31.00 -51.22
CA LEU A 605 103.74 -31.62 -49.96
C LEU A 605 103.78 -30.59 -48.82
N GLU A 606 104.86 -29.80 -48.72
CA GLU A 606 104.94 -28.72 -47.73
C GLU A 606 103.91 -27.61 -47.96
N ALA A 607 103.57 -27.29 -49.22
CA ALA A 607 102.47 -26.38 -49.52
C ALA A 607 101.13 -26.93 -49.02
N SER A 608 100.81 -28.19 -49.33
CA SER A 608 99.58 -28.85 -48.87
C SER A 608 99.53 -29.00 -47.34
N ARG A 609 100.67 -29.23 -46.68
CA ARG A 609 100.77 -29.32 -45.22
C ARG A 609 100.52 -27.96 -44.56
N ARG A 610 101.04 -26.89 -45.16
CA ARG A 610 100.74 -25.51 -44.72
C ARG A 610 99.25 -25.20 -44.92
N GLU A 611 98.67 -25.54 -46.07
CA GLU A 611 97.24 -25.38 -46.34
C GLU A 611 96.37 -26.14 -45.32
N MET A 612 96.67 -27.41 -45.05
CA MET A 612 95.99 -28.20 -44.02
C MET A 612 96.12 -27.58 -42.62
N SER A 613 97.29 -27.03 -42.31
CA SER A 613 97.51 -26.33 -41.03
C SER A 613 96.68 -25.05 -40.95
N THR A 614 96.63 -24.26 -42.04
CA THR A 614 95.79 -23.07 -42.11
C THR A 614 94.31 -23.41 -42.02
N LEU A 615 93.85 -24.45 -42.72
CA LEU A 615 92.46 -24.91 -42.64
C LEU A 615 92.11 -25.42 -41.24
N SER A 616 93.01 -26.16 -40.59
CA SER A 616 92.82 -26.61 -39.21
C SER A 616 92.71 -25.44 -38.23
N VAL A 617 93.53 -24.40 -38.40
CA VAL A 617 93.44 -23.16 -37.60
C VAL A 617 92.13 -22.45 -37.85
N THR A 618 91.69 -22.31 -39.12
CA THR A 618 90.40 -21.69 -39.43
C THR A 618 89.22 -22.49 -38.88
N LEU A 619 89.29 -23.82 -38.90
CA LEU A 619 88.26 -24.69 -38.33
C LEU A 619 88.15 -24.50 -36.81
N LYS A 620 89.27 -24.44 -36.11
CA LYS A 620 89.30 -24.15 -34.66
C LYS A 620 88.72 -22.78 -34.35
N SER A 621 89.13 -21.75 -35.09
CA SER A 621 88.56 -20.40 -34.94
C SER A 621 87.05 -20.37 -35.19
N LYS A 622 86.54 -21.12 -36.17
CA LYS A 622 85.10 -21.23 -36.42
C LYS A 622 84.36 -22.03 -35.37
N HIS A 623 85.01 -23.02 -34.76
CA HIS A 623 84.45 -23.75 -33.62
C HIS A 623 84.36 -22.85 -32.38
N GLU A 624 85.42 -22.07 -32.10
CA GLU A 624 85.45 -21.07 -31.03
C GLU A 624 84.38 -19.99 -31.23
N GLU A 625 84.19 -19.48 -32.45
CA GLU A 625 83.06 -18.58 -32.78
C GLU A 625 81.70 -19.27 -32.52
N GLY A 626 81.57 -20.55 -32.87
CA GLY A 626 80.37 -21.35 -32.61
C GLY A 626 80.06 -21.47 -31.12
N ASP A 627 81.07 -21.71 -30.29
CA ASP A 627 80.92 -21.79 -28.84
C ASP A 627 80.52 -20.44 -28.23
N VAL A 628 81.06 -19.33 -28.77
CA VAL A 628 80.63 -17.98 -28.39
C VAL A 628 79.15 -17.76 -28.74
N TYR A 629 78.71 -18.11 -29.94
CA TYR A 629 77.29 -18.00 -30.30
C TYR A 629 76.38 -18.86 -29.42
N ILE A 630 76.81 -20.06 -29.04
CA ILE A 630 76.04 -20.90 -28.09
C ILE A 630 75.92 -20.19 -26.75
N SER A 631 77.00 -19.61 -26.23
CA SER A 631 76.96 -18.86 -24.96
C SER A 631 76.07 -17.61 -25.03
N GLU A 632 76.04 -16.91 -26.18
CA GLU A 632 75.13 -15.80 -26.41
C GLU A 632 73.67 -16.26 -26.46
N ILE A 633 73.37 -17.37 -27.15
CA ILE A 633 72.04 -17.96 -27.21
C ILE A 633 71.57 -18.40 -25.82
N GLU A 634 72.44 -19.03 -25.02
CA GLU A 634 72.13 -19.40 -23.63
C GLU A 634 71.87 -18.16 -22.76
N SER A 635 72.67 -17.11 -22.91
CA SER A 635 72.46 -15.85 -22.20
C SER A 635 71.14 -15.17 -22.59
N ILE A 636 70.77 -15.18 -23.88
CA ILE A 636 69.49 -14.66 -24.36
C ILE A 636 68.34 -15.53 -23.86
N GLY A 637 68.52 -16.86 -23.85
CA GLY A 637 67.55 -17.81 -23.32
C GLY A 637 67.24 -17.56 -21.85
N GLN A 638 68.27 -17.39 -21.03
CA GLN A 638 68.10 -17.05 -19.60
C GLN A 638 67.38 -15.71 -19.41
N ALA A 639 67.78 -14.66 -20.15
CA ALA A 639 67.12 -13.36 -20.08
C ALA A 639 65.64 -13.45 -20.49
N TYR A 640 65.30 -14.29 -21.48
CA TYR A 640 63.92 -14.53 -21.89
C TYR A 640 63.12 -15.28 -20.82
N GLU A 641 63.70 -16.32 -20.19
CA GLU A 641 63.07 -17.03 -19.08
C GLU A 641 62.83 -16.11 -17.87
N ASP A 642 63.80 -15.24 -17.54
CA ASP A 642 63.66 -14.25 -16.48
C ASP A 642 62.52 -13.26 -16.78
N ILE A 643 62.44 -12.76 -18.02
CA ILE A 643 61.33 -11.89 -18.46
C ILE A 643 60.00 -12.65 -18.44
N GLN A 644 59.99 -13.92 -18.84
CA GLN A 644 58.78 -14.75 -18.83
C GLN A 644 58.26 -14.98 -17.41
N THR A 645 59.15 -15.27 -16.45
CA THR A 645 58.78 -15.42 -15.04
C THR A 645 58.31 -14.09 -14.44
N GLN A 646 58.95 -12.97 -14.77
CA GLN A 646 58.50 -11.65 -14.37
C GLN A 646 57.10 -11.33 -14.93
N ASN A 647 56.87 -11.61 -16.22
CA ASN A 647 55.55 -11.42 -16.84
C ASN A 647 54.49 -12.31 -16.19
N GLN A 648 54.82 -13.54 -15.83
CA GLN A 648 53.90 -14.44 -15.12
C GLN A 648 53.56 -13.90 -13.72
N GLN A 649 54.52 -13.35 -12.99
CA GLN A 649 54.28 -12.70 -11.70
C GLN A 649 53.42 -11.45 -11.84
N LEU A 650 53.66 -10.62 -12.86
CA LEU A 650 52.83 -9.43 -13.13
C LEU A 650 51.40 -9.81 -13.50
N LEU A 651 51.22 -10.83 -14.33
CA LEU A 651 49.88 -11.36 -14.65
C LEU A 651 49.18 -11.87 -13.39
N GLN A 652 49.88 -12.59 -12.51
CA GLN A 652 49.32 -13.05 -11.25
C GLN A 652 48.90 -11.87 -10.36
N GLN A 653 49.72 -10.84 -10.22
CA GLN A 653 49.37 -9.64 -9.47
C GLN A 653 48.15 -8.91 -10.06
N ILE A 654 48.03 -8.83 -11.38
CA ILE A 654 46.86 -8.26 -12.06
C ILE A 654 45.61 -9.08 -11.73
N THR A 655 45.69 -10.42 -11.84
CA THR A 655 44.55 -11.30 -11.51
C THR A 655 44.14 -11.19 -10.06
N GLU A 656 45.10 -11.17 -9.12
CA GLU A 656 44.82 -11.00 -7.69
C GLU A 656 44.18 -9.64 -7.44
N ARG A 657 44.69 -8.56 -8.04
CA ARG A 657 44.10 -7.22 -7.92
C ARG A 657 42.68 -7.18 -8.50
N ASP A 658 42.43 -7.83 -9.61
CA ASP A 658 41.11 -7.89 -10.25
C ASP A 658 40.12 -8.73 -9.43
N ASP A 659 40.58 -9.80 -8.78
CA ASP A 659 39.80 -10.57 -7.81
C ASP A 659 39.43 -9.73 -6.57
N HIS A 660 40.38 -8.93 -6.06
CA HIS A 660 40.11 -7.99 -4.95
C HIS A 660 39.12 -6.90 -5.37
N ASN A 661 39.27 -6.34 -6.57
CA ASN A 661 38.33 -5.37 -7.13
C ASN A 661 36.93 -5.97 -7.27
N THR A 662 36.82 -7.21 -7.74
CA THR A 662 35.54 -7.92 -7.85
C THR A 662 34.88 -8.10 -6.49
N LYS A 663 35.64 -8.48 -5.46
CA LYS A 663 35.15 -8.58 -4.08
C LYS A 663 34.66 -7.23 -3.56
N LEU A 664 35.43 -6.15 -3.75
CA LEU A 664 35.02 -4.80 -3.32
C LEU A 664 33.76 -4.32 -4.03
N VAL A 665 33.61 -4.62 -5.34
CA VAL A 665 32.40 -4.32 -6.09
C VAL A 665 31.20 -5.11 -5.55
N MET A 666 31.38 -6.40 -5.25
CA MET A 666 30.35 -7.23 -4.63
C MET A 666 29.92 -6.68 -3.26
N GLU A 667 30.87 -6.38 -2.38
CA GLU A 667 30.60 -5.77 -1.07
C GLU A 667 29.90 -4.40 -1.22
N GLY A 668 30.32 -3.59 -2.18
CA GLY A 668 29.69 -2.31 -2.50
C GLY A 668 28.24 -2.46 -2.98
N VAL A 669 27.95 -3.47 -3.80
CA VAL A 669 26.57 -3.79 -4.23
C VAL A 669 25.73 -4.29 -3.05
N GLN A 670 26.28 -5.19 -2.22
CA GLN A 670 25.58 -5.68 -1.02
C GLN A 670 25.29 -4.55 -0.02
N ALA A 671 26.25 -3.65 0.21
CA ALA A 671 26.06 -2.49 1.06
C ALA A 671 24.97 -1.56 0.54
N LYS A 672 24.93 -1.30 -0.78
CA LYS A 672 23.86 -0.51 -1.42
C LYS A 672 22.50 -1.16 -1.28
N GLN A 673 22.40 -2.48 -1.53
CA GLN A 673 21.16 -3.23 -1.36
C GLN A 673 20.64 -3.18 0.09
N MET A 674 21.54 -3.32 1.07
CA MET A 674 21.20 -3.19 2.50
C MET A 674 20.75 -1.77 2.84
N GLN A 675 21.43 -0.75 2.31
CA GLN A 675 21.05 0.65 2.51
C GLN A 675 19.67 0.95 1.93
N GLU A 676 19.35 0.44 0.74
CA GLU A 676 18.03 0.58 0.12
C GLU A 676 16.94 -0.15 0.92
N ALA A 677 17.23 -1.36 1.42
CA ALA A 677 16.32 -2.09 2.29
C ALA A 677 16.01 -1.30 3.57
N LEU A 678 17.05 -0.79 4.26
CA LEU A 678 16.89 0.04 5.45
C LEU A 678 16.14 1.35 5.14
N ARG A 679 16.40 1.98 3.98
CA ARG A 679 15.69 3.18 3.56
C ARG A 679 14.18 2.92 3.39
N LEU A 680 13.82 1.81 2.76
CA LEU A 680 12.43 1.39 2.60
C LEU A 680 11.76 1.09 3.95
N GLU A 681 12.48 0.47 4.88
CA GLU A 681 12.00 0.21 6.23
C GLU A 681 11.75 1.53 7.01
N VAL A 682 12.69 2.48 6.95
CA VAL A 682 12.54 3.81 7.55
C VAL A 682 11.32 4.54 6.97
N GLN A 683 11.13 4.54 5.64
CA GLN A 683 9.95 5.13 5.02
C GLN A 683 8.65 4.46 5.48
N THR A 684 8.66 3.14 5.65
CA THR A 684 7.50 2.38 6.13
C THR A 684 7.18 2.72 7.58
N LEU A 685 8.20 2.82 8.45
CA LEU A 685 8.05 3.22 9.84
C LEU A 685 7.57 4.68 9.95
N GLN A 686 8.06 5.58 9.10
CA GLN A 686 7.63 6.97 9.06
C GLN A 686 6.14 7.09 8.71
N LYS A 687 5.65 6.33 7.71
CA LYS A 687 4.22 6.25 7.38
C LYS A 687 3.39 5.71 8.54
N LYS A 688 3.87 4.66 9.23
CA LYS A 688 3.19 4.12 10.42
C LYS A 688 3.13 5.16 11.55
N MET A 689 4.19 5.93 11.75
CA MET A 689 4.25 7.00 12.74
C MET A 689 3.30 8.15 12.39
N GLN A 690 3.25 8.60 11.13
CA GLN A 690 2.29 9.60 10.66
C GLN A 690 0.84 9.13 10.89
N HIS A 691 0.54 7.86 10.60
CA HIS A 691 -0.78 7.28 10.87
C HIS A 691 -1.11 7.24 12.37
N ALA A 692 -0.16 6.82 13.22
CA ALA A 692 -0.33 6.80 14.66
C ALA A 692 -0.55 8.21 15.24
N ASN A 693 0.17 9.22 14.73
CA ASN A 693 -0.02 10.62 15.12
C ASN A 693 -1.41 11.13 14.72
N SER A 694 -1.88 10.80 13.52
CA SER A 694 -3.23 11.15 13.07
C SER A 694 -4.31 10.54 13.97
N LEU A 695 -4.14 9.28 14.37
CA LEU A 695 -5.03 8.62 15.34
C LEU A 695 -4.96 9.28 16.71
N LEU A 696 -3.77 9.64 17.18
CA LEU A 696 -3.59 10.34 18.45
C LEU A 696 -4.31 11.69 18.45
N ASP A 697 -4.22 12.46 17.37
CA ASP A 697 -4.89 13.75 17.26
C ASP A 697 -6.43 13.60 17.21
N LEU A 698 -6.93 12.56 16.54
CA LEU A 698 -8.34 12.15 16.62
C LEU A 698 -8.78 11.84 18.06
N TYR A 699 -7.97 11.08 18.81
CA TYR A 699 -8.28 10.78 20.21
C TYR A 699 -8.20 12.00 21.10
N LYS A 700 -7.22 12.90 20.90
CA LYS A 700 -7.17 14.19 21.60
C LYS A 700 -8.45 14.99 21.37
N GLY A 701 -8.93 15.07 20.12
CA GLY A 701 -10.19 15.74 19.80
C GLY A 701 -11.40 15.12 20.53
N LYS A 702 -11.46 13.79 20.61
CA LYS A 702 -12.50 13.09 21.38
C LYS A 702 -12.42 13.38 22.88
N VAL A 703 -11.22 13.45 23.46
CA VAL A 703 -11.03 13.78 24.88
C VAL A 703 -11.54 15.18 25.16
N VAL A 704 -11.21 16.17 24.33
CA VAL A 704 -11.72 17.55 24.48
C VAL A 704 -13.25 17.59 24.44
N LEU A 705 -13.87 16.86 23.49
CA LEU A 705 -15.33 16.81 23.39
C LEU A 705 -15.98 16.16 24.62
N LEU A 706 -15.39 15.08 25.15
CA LEU A 706 -15.87 14.43 26.37
C LEU A 706 -15.68 15.33 27.59
N ASP A 707 -14.58 16.07 27.69
CA ASP A 707 -14.34 17.04 28.77
C ASP A 707 -15.36 18.18 28.73
N ASP A 708 -15.68 18.71 27.55
CA ASP A 708 -16.68 19.77 27.41
C ASP A 708 -18.09 19.27 27.72
N GLN A 709 -18.41 18.02 27.35
CA GLN A 709 -19.64 17.36 27.79
C GLN A 709 -19.67 17.22 29.31
N LEU A 710 -18.61 16.71 29.94
CA LEU A 710 -18.50 16.56 31.39
C LEU A 710 -18.65 17.91 32.12
N LYS A 711 -18.06 18.98 31.60
CA LYS A 711 -18.26 20.35 32.12
C LYS A 711 -19.73 20.75 32.06
N CYS A 712 -20.40 20.55 30.91
CA CYS A 712 -21.83 20.86 30.77
C CYS A 712 -22.68 20.08 31.79
N TRP A 713 -22.44 18.78 31.95
CA TRP A 713 -23.13 17.96 32.95
C TRP A 713 -22.86 18.42 34.37
N SER A 714 -21.62 18.80 34.68
CA SER A 714 -21.24 19.35 35.98
C SER A 714 -21.93 20.69 36.27
N GLU A 715 -22.01 21.59 35.30
CA GLU A 715 -22.73 22.85 35.42
C GLU A 715 -24.23 22.63 35.64
N GLN A 716 -24.85 21.67 34.95
CA GLN A 716 -26.24 21.30 35.16
C GLN A 716 -26.47 20.71 36.55
N LEU A 717 -25.58 19.83 37.03
CA LEU A 717 -25.64 19.28 38.39
C LEU A 717 -25.54 20.39 39.44
N ASN A 718 -24.61 21.34 39.27
CA ASN A 718 -24.45 22.47 40.19
C ASN A 718 -25.72 23.35 40.23
N LYS A 719 -26.36 23.60 39.08
CA LYS A 719 -27.64 24.34 39.01
C LYS A 719 -28.75 23.60 39.78
N LEU A 720 -28.91 22.31 39.52
CA LEU A 720 -29.90 21.48 40.23
C LEU A 720 -29.63 21.41 41.74
N GLU A 721 -28.36 21.36 42.14
CA GLU A 721 -27.98 21.38 43.55
C GLU A 721 -28.31 22.72 44.21
N GLN A 722 -28.06 23.83 43.50
CA GLN A 722 -28.45 25.17 43.95
C GLN A 722 -29.97 25.32 44.07
N GLU A 723 -30.74 24.85 43.08
CA GLU A 723 -32.20 24.81 43.11
C GLU A 723 -32.72 23.96 44.28
N ARG A 724 -32.15 22.76 44.48
CA ARG A 724 -32.47 21.90 45.62
C ARG A 724 -32.21 22.61 46.95
N TRP A 725 -31.09 23.31 47.08
CA TRP A 725 -30.78 24.08 48.27
C TRP A 725 -31.79 25.23 48.49
N GLN A 726 -32.17 25.95 47.43
CA GLN A 726 -33.20 26.99 47.50
C GLN A 726 -34.57 26.44 47.90
N PHE A 727 -34.98 25.30 47.33
CA PHE A 727 -36.23 24.63 47.68
C PHE A 727 -36.21 24.12 49.12
N SER A 728 -35.11 23.51 49.57
CA SER A 728 -34.96 23.05 50.95
C SER A 728 -35.05 24.20 51.94
N THR A 729 -34.41 25.33 51.64
CA THR A 729 -34.48 26.55 52.46
C THR A 729 -35.91 27.11 52.49
N SER A 730 -36.58 27.17 51.34
CA SER A 730 -37.96 27.64 51.22
C SER A 730 -38.95 26.74 51.98
N LEU A 731 -38.77 25.42 51.90
CA LEU A 731 -39.56 24.43 52.64
C LEU A 731 -39.33 24.58 54.15
N GLY A 732 -38.09 24.73 54.59
CA GLY A 732 -37.78 24.97 56.01
C GLY A 732 -38.42 26.25 56.53
N ASN A 733 -38.43 27.33 55.73
CA ASN A 733 -39.12 28.57 56.08
C ASN A 733 -40.65 28.40 56.11
N ALA A 734 -41.24 27.66 55.17
CA ALA A 734 -42.66 27.37 55.14
C ALA A 734 -43.09 26.49 56.33
N GLN A 735 -42.27 25.50 56.71
CA GLN A 735 -42.50 24.68 57.90
C GLN A 735 -42.46 25.51 59.19
N LYS A 736 -41.48 26.42 59.33
CA LYS A 736 -41.44 27.36 60.46
C LYS A 736 -42.70 28.22 60.54
N ARG A 737 -43.13 28.80 59.41
CA ARG A 737 -44.39 29.58 59.35
C ARG A 737 -45.60 28.74 59.71
N LEU A 738 -45.65 27.48 59.29
CA LEU A 738 -46.74 26.57 59.65
C LEU A 738 -46.73 26.27 61.16
N THR A 739 -45.56 26.02 61.77
CA THR A 739 -45.47 25.81 63.22
C THR A 739 -45.86 27.06 63.99
N ASP A 740 -45.46 28.25 63.52
CA ASP A 740 -45.83 29.52 64.13
C ASP A 740 -47.36 29.71 64.08
N LEU A 741 -47.99 29.53 62.91
CA LEU A 741 -49.45 29.61 62.74
C LEU A 741 -50.21 28.55 63.54
N GLN A 742 -49.66 27.35 63.68
CA GLN A 742 -50.23 26.31 64.54
C GLN A 742 -50.20 26.73 66.01
N SER A 743 -49.08 27.33 66.46
CA SER A 743 -48.96 27.85 67.82
C SER A 743 -49.93 29.02 68.07
N ASP A 744 -50.06 29.94 67.11
CA ASP A 744 -51.02 31.06 67.17
C ASP A 744 -52.47 30.55 67.18
N SER A 745 -52.79 29.56 66.33
CA SER A 745 -54.11 28.92 66.31
C SER A 745 -54.43 28.24 67.64
N GLN A 746 -53.45 27.58 68.26
CA GLN A 746 -53.61 26.96 69.57
C GLN A 746 -53.81 28.00 70.66
N GLN A 747 -53.05 29.10 70.65
CA GLN A 747 -53.24 30.22 71.59
C GLN A 747 -54.62 30.86 71.43
N LEU A 748 -55.08 31.11 70.19
CA LEU A 748 -56.41 31.63 69.91
C LEU A 748 -57.50 30.67 70.36
N ARG A 749 -57.32 29.35 70.20
CA ARG A 749 -58.25 28.34 70.70
C ARG A 749 -58.34 28.36 72.22
N GLN A 750 -57.21 28.38 72.91
CA GLN A 750 -57.16 28.49 74.37
C GLN A 750 -57.82 29.79 74.86
N SER A 751 -57.58 30.91 74.16
CA SER A 751 -58.26 32.18 74.45
C SER A 751 -59.77 32.09 74.22
N ALA A 752 -60.22 31.43 73.16
CA ALA A 752 -61.64 31.23 72.87
C ALA A 752 -62.31 30.34 73.91
N GLU A 753 -61.67 29.22 74.31
CA GLU A 753 -62.12 28.35 75.40
C GLU A 753 -62.23 29.12 76.72
N HIS A 754 -61.26 29.98 77.02
CA HIS A 754 -61.31 30.85 78.20
C HIS A 754 -62.48 31.85 78.13
N VAL A 755 -62.72 32.48 76.98
CA VAL A 755 -63.88 33.37 76.79
C VAL A 755 -65.19 32.61 76.92
N LEU A 756 -65.32 31.42 76.32
CA LEU A 756 -66.51 30.57 76.44
C LEU A 756 -66.77 30.17 77.90
N SER A 757 -65.73 29.74 78.63
CA SER A 757 -65.87 29.44 80.06
C SER A 757 -66.32 30.66 80.88
N ASN A 758 -65.82 31.86 80.56
CA ASN A 758 -66.26 33.09 81.22
C ASN A 758 -67.70 33.46 80.86
N VAL A 759 -68.13 33.23 79.62
CA VAL A 759 -69.53 33.41 79.21
C VAL A 759 -70.43 32.41 79.92
N GLU A 760 -70.03 31.15 80.04
CA GLU A 760 -70.77 30.13 80.81
C GLU A 760 -70.93 30.52 82.28
N LYS A 761 -69.84 30.95 82.94
CA LYS A 761 -69.87 31.48 84.32
C LYS A 761 -70.77 32.71 84.45
N SER A 762 -70.72 33.62 83.48
CA SER A 762 -71.56 34.83 83.47
C SER A 762 -73.04 34.44 83.29
N ARG A 763 -73.33 33.46 82.42
CA ARG A 763 -74.68 32.89 82.24
C ARG A 763 -75.22 32.23 83.49
N THR A 764 -74.39 31.47 84.21
CA THR A 764 -74.81 30.87 85.48
C THR A 764 -75.08 31.94 86.53
N GLN A 765 -74.24 32.97 86.62
CA GLN A 765 -74.47 34.12 87.48
C GLN A 765 -75.75 34.88 87.11
N GLU A 766 -76.02 35.09 85.82
CA GLU A 766 -77.25 35.72 85.35
C GLU A 766 -78.49 34.90 85.72
N ALA A 767 -78.43 33.56 85.56
CA ALA A 767 -79.51 32.68 85.96
C ALA A 767 -79.75 32.69 87.48
N GLU A 768 -78.69 32.72 88.29
CA GLU A 768 -78.78 32.89 89.75
C GLU A 768 -79.43 34.23 90.13
N LEU A 769 -79.03 35.33 89.47
CA LEU A 769 -79.63 36.64 89.67
C LEU A 769 -81.11 36.68 89.27
N LEU A 770 -81.50 36.00 88.18
CA LEU A 770 -82.90 35.88 87.77
C LEU A 770 -83.73 35.10 88.78
N ILE A 771 -83.18 33.99 89.32
CA ILE A 771 -83.83 33.22 90.39
C ILE A 771 -84.02 34.11 91.62
N GLU A 772 -83.00 34.87 92.01
CA GLU A 772 -83.09 35.77 93.17
C GLU A 772 -84.10 36.90 92.95
N LEU A 773 -84.14 37.47 91.74
CA LEU A 773 -85.15 38.45 91.35
C LEU A 773 -86.56 37.88 91.45
N ASP A 774 -86.79 36.64 91.03
CA ASP A 774 -88.08 36.00 91.14
C ASP A 774 -88.43 35.70 92.61
N LYS A 775 -87.49 35.28 93.45
CA LYS A 775 -87.72 35.17 94.91
C LYS A 775 -88.16 36.49 95.52
N GLU A 776 -87.47 37.58 95.19
CA GLU A 776 -87.82 38.93 95.63
C GLU A 776 -89.20 39.37 95.13
N ARG A 777 -89.55 39.06 93.87
CA ARG A 777 -90.90 39.29 93.33
C ARG A 777 -91.96 38.49 94.08
N PHE A 778 -91.70 37.22 94.39
CA PHE A 778 -92.59 36.39 95.20
C PHE A 778 -92.74 36.94 96.61
N ALA A 779 -91.64 37.35 97.25
CA ALA A 779 -91.66 37.96 98.58
C ALA A 779 -92.47 39.27 98.57
N LYS A 780 -92.24 40.13 97.57
CA LYS A 780 -93.03 41.35 97.34
C LYS A 780 -94.51 41.02 97.17
N LYS A 781 -94.86 40.03 96.35
CA LYS A 781 -96.27 39.63 96.15
C LYS A 781 -96.91 39.12 97.43
N ARG A 782 -96.18 38.35 98.25
CA ARG A 782 -96.68 37.93 99.57
C ARG A 782 -96.91 39.12 100.50
N LEU A 783 -96.02 40.10 100.51
CA LEU A 783 -96.19 41.34 101.26
C LEU A 783 -97.40 42.15 100.77
N GLU A 784 -97.61 42.21 99.45
CA GLU A 784 -98.80 42.83 98.84
C GLU A 784 -100.10 42.10 99.25
N ASP A 785 -100.11 40.76 99.21
CA ASP A 785 -101.25 39.95 99.65
C ASP A 785 -101.52 40.14 101.17
N ASP A 786 -100.49 40.16 102.01
CA ASP A 786 -100.59 40.41 103.44
C ASP A 786 -101.12 41.83 103.73
N LEU A 787 -100.65 42.84 102.97
CA LEU A 787 -101.13 44.22 103.04
C LEU A 787 -102.60 44.29 102.63
N GLU A 788 -103.04 43.54 101.63
CA GLU A 788 -104.43 43.47 101.22
C GLU A 788 -105.31 42.84 102.32
N VAL A 789 -104.84 41.76 102.95
CA VAL A 789 -105.51 41.15 104.12
C VAL A 789 -105.64 42.15 105.27
N GLU A 790 -104.58 42.88 105.61
CA GLU A 790 -104.62 43.91 106.64
C GLU A 790 -105.52 45.10 106.24
N THR A 791 -105.55 45.47 104.97
CA THR A 791 -106.47 46.49 104.44
C THR A 791 -107.93 46.04 104.55
N ARG A 792 -108.24 44.77 104.27
CA ARG A 792 -109.58 44.18 104.49
C ARG A 792 -109.93 44.11 105.98
N ARG A 793 -108.96 43.81 106.87
CA ARG A 793 -109.13 43.85 108.34
C ARG A 793 -109.42 45.26 108.84
N LEU A 794 -108.67 46.26 108.36
CA LEU A 794 -108.93 47.68 108.66
C LEU A 794 -110.30 48.12 108.16
N SER A 795 -110.71 47.69 106.97
CA SER A 795 -112.04 47.98 106.42
C SER A 795 -113.14 47.35 107.29
N SER A 796 -112.96 46.09 107.72
CA SER A 796 -113.89 45.41 108.65
C SER A 796 -113.92 46.04 110.05
N LEU A 797 -112.79 46.56 110.54
CA LEU A 797 -112.72 47.30 111.81
C LEU A 797 -113.38 48.68 111.69
N ARG A 798 -113.28 49.34 110.53
CA ARG A 798 -113.97 50.60 110.24
C ARG A 798 -115.49 50.41 110.23
N GLU A 799 -115.98 49.34 109.63
CA GLU A 799 -117.41 48.96 109.69
C GLU A 799 -117.86 48.61 111.13
N ARG A 800 -116.96 48.07 111.96
CA ARG A 800 -117.23 47.78 113.39
C ARG A 800 -117.16 49.02 114.30
N ALA A 801 -116.39 50.04 113.92
CA ALA A 801 -116.29 51.31 114.61
C ALA A 801 -117.53 52.21 114.37
N GLU A 802 -118.19 52.07 113.22
CA GLU A 802 -119.44 52.79 112.92
C GLU A 802 -120.67 52.23 113.69
N GLY A 803 -120.53 51.07 114.34
CA GLY A 803 -121.57 50.45 115.19
C GLY A 803 -121.52 50.77 116.69
N SER A 804 -120.62 51.65 117.16
CA SER A 804 -120.40 51.92 118.60
C SER A 804 -120.71 53.38 119.00
N SER A 805 -121.71 53.52 119.88
CA SER A 805 -122.43 54.76 120.27
C SER A 805 -121.67 55.81 121.10
N GLY A 806 -120.34 55.92 120.97
CA GLY A 806 -119.53 56.88 121.74
C GLY A 806 -119.38 58.26 121.07
N VAL A 807 -119.28 58.31 119.74
CA VAL A 807 -118.89 59.54 119.02
C VAL A 807 -120.08 60.47 118.72
N GLY A 808 -121.31 59.94 118.72
CA GLY A 808 -122.54 60.73 118.57
C GLY A 808 -122.83 61.63 119.77
N LYS A 809 -122.66 61.11 121.00
CA LYS A 809 -122.99 61.84 122.23
C LYS A 809 -122.11 63.08 122.46
N LEU A 810 -120.82 63.00 122.12
CA LEU A 810 -119.89 64.14 122.22
C LEU A 810 -120.14 65.25 121.18
N LYS A 811 -120.76 64.92 120.02
CA LYS A 811 -121.12 65.91 119.00
C LYS A 811 -122.48 66.58 119.28
N GLU A 812 -123.38 65.91 119.99
CA GLU A 812 -124.68 66.48 120.43
C GLU A 812 -124.49 67.44 121.62
N GLU A 813 -123.72 67.07 122.65
CA GLU A 813 -123.41 67.95 123.81
C GLU A 813 -122.68 69.23 123.40
N ALA A 814 -121.75 69.15 122.44
CA ALA A 814 -121.07 70.34 121.91
C ALA A 814 -122.02 71.26 121.11
N ARG A 815 -123.13 70.74 120.56
CA ARG A 815 -124.12 71.51 119.80
C ARG A 815 -125.09 72.23 120.73
N GLU A 816 -125.52 71.60 121.82
CA GLU A 816 -126.44 72.20 122.80
C GLU A 816 -125.76 73.35 123.58
N LEU A 817 -124.51 73.20 124.01
CA LEU A 817 -123.76 74.25 124.72
C LEU A 817 -123.47 75.49 123.85
N ARG A 818 -123.30 75.33 122.53
CA ARG A 818 -123.14 76.47 121.59
C ARG A 818 -124.44 77.20 121.29
N GLY A 819 -125.60 76.59 121.51
CA GLY A 819 -126.92 77.20 121.25
C GLY A 819 -127.34 78.24 122.29
N ILE A 820 -127.02 78.02 123.56
CA ILE A 820 -127.44 78.87 124.69
C ILE A 820 -126.79 80.27 124.65
N LEU A 821 -125.59 80.36 124.06
CA LEU A 821 -124.77 81.58 124.04
C LEU A 821 -125.20 82.61 122.97
N LYS A 822 -126.14 82.27 122.08
CA LYS A 822 -126.59 83.16 120.98
C LYS A 822 -127.68 84.14 121.44
N CYS A 823 -127.66 85.36 120.91
CA CYS A 823 -128.61 86.44 121.20
C CYS A 823 -130.02 86.08 120.73
N SER A 824 -131.02 86.27 121.59
CA SER A 824 -132.41 85.88 121.32
C SER A 824 -133.10 86.65 120.20
N VAL A 825 -132.58 87.83 119.82
CA VAL A 825 -133.16 88.69 118.77
C VAL A 825 -132.68 88.27 117.38
N CYS A 826 -131.36 88.09 117.20
CA CYS A 826 -130.79 87.73 115.90
C CYS A 826 -130.46 86.24 115.73
N ARG A 827 -130.41 85.45 116.83
CA ARG A 827 -130.02 84.02 116.88
C ARG A 827 -128.68 83.64 116.26
N ASP A 828 -127.88 84.63 115.91
CA ASP A 828 -126.64 84.44 115.16
C ASP A 828 -125.41 84.86 115.99
N HIS A 829 -125.44 86.09 116.53
CA HIS A 829 -124.35 86.66 117.33
C HIS A 829 -124.49 86.30 118.81
N GLN A 830 -123.38 86.19 119.53
CA GLN A 830 -123.37 85.90 120.96
C GLN A 830 -123.91 87.09 121.80
N LYS A 831 -124.30 86.82 123.05
CA LYS A 831 -124.77 87.85 123.99
C LYS A 831 -123.56 88.62 124.55
N GLU A 832 -123.52 89.94 124.36
CA GLU A 832 -122.35 90.82 124.63
C GLU A 832 -122.69 92.01 125.54
N VAL A 833 -123.97 92.34 125.71
CA VAL A 833 -124.41 93.49 126.50
C VAL A 833 -125.63 93.14 127.34
N VAL A 834 -125.76 93.80 128.49
CA VAL A 834 -126.93 93.71 129.37
C VAL A 834 -127.55 95.08 129.56
N ILE A 835 -128.89 95.14 129.56
CA ILE A 835 -129.63 96.35 129.93
C ILE A 835 -129.83 96.33 131.45
N ALA A 836 -129.09 97.14 132.19
CA ALA A 836 -129.03 97.12 133.65
C ALA A 836 -130.39 97.37 134.35
N LYS A 837 -131.36 97.99 133.68
CA LYS A 837 -132.71 98.21 134.23
C LYS A 837 -133.58 96.96 134.27
N CYS A 838 -133.37 95.99 133.39
CA CYS A 838 -134.18 94.77 133.34
C CYS A 838 -133.35 93.49 133.22
N TYR A 839 -132.02 93.61 133.29
CA TYR A 839 -131.02 92.55 133.25
C TYR A 839 -131.12 91.56 132.07
N HIS A 840 -131.73 91.97 130.95
CA HIS A 840 -131.81 91.15 129.74
C HIS A 840 -130.55 91.30 128.88
N LEU A 841 -130.07 90.18 128.33
CA LEU A 841 -128.79 90.02 127.63
C LEU A 841 -128.98 89.88 126.12
N PHE A 842 -128.25 90.67 125.34
CA PHE A 842 -128.32 90.69 123.88
C PHE A 842 -126.94 90.95 123.26
N CYS A 843 -126.81 90.85 121.93
CA CYS A 843 -125.59 91.34 121.25
C CYS A 843 -125.60 92.88 121.20
N ASN A 844 -124.42 93.49 121.20
CA ASN A 844 -124.29 94.95 121.25
C ASN A 844 -125.01 95.62 120.06
N ARG A 845 -124.92 95.01 118.88
CA ARG A 845 -125.60 95.46 117.64
C ARG A 845 -127.12 95.59 117.80
N CYS A 846 -127.78 94.63 118.42
CA CYS A 846 -129.24 94.67 118.57
C CYS A 846 -129.68 95.72 119.59
N VAL A 847 -128.89 95.96 120.64
CA VAL A 847 -129.21 96.98 121.64
C VAL A 847 -128.90 98.39 121.15
N GLN A 848 -127.79 98.61 120.42
CA GLN A 848 -127.46 99.90 119.82
C GLN A 848 -128.51 100.36 118.80
N LYS A 849 -129.00 99.46 117.93
CA LYS A 849 -130.11 99.79 117.01
C LYS A 849 -131.37 100.27 117.72
N SER A 850 -131.66 99.72 118.90
CA SER A 850 -132.79 100.18 119.73
C SER A 850 -132.51 101.54 120.40
N LEU A 851 -131.25 101.84 120.75
CA LEU A 851 -130.86 103.14 121.30
C LEU A 851 -130.88 104.28 120.27
N GLU A 852 -130.52 104.00 119.03
CA GLU A 852 -130.54 104.95 117.92
C GLU A 852 -131.96 105.26 117.42
N SER A 853 -132.88 104.31 117.60
CA SER A 853 -134.32 104.51 117.37
C SER A 853 -134.92 105.47 118.41
N ARG A 854 -135.90 106.29 118.00
CA ARG A 854 -136.66 107.15 118.94
C ARG A 854 -137.57 106.36 119.90
N GLN A 855 -137.67 105.03 119.76
CA GLN A 855 -138.37 104.14 120.69
C GLN A 855 -137.37 103.27 121.46
N ARG A 856 -136.72 103.86 122.46
CA ARG A 856 -135.69 103.22 123.30
C ARG A 856 -136.30 102.27 124.34
N LYS A 857 -136.76 101.09 123.90
CA LYS A 857 -137.40 100.05 124.72
C LYS A 857 -136.66 98.71 124.61
N CYS A 858 -136.55 97.99 125.73
CA CYS A 858 -135.93 96.67 125.76
C CYS A 858 -136.70 95.67 124.87
N PRO A 859 -136.04 94.94 123.94
CA PRO A 859 -136.71 94.01 123.03
C PRO A 859 -137.43 92.84 123.72
N SER A 860 -137.02 92.44 124.93
CA SER A 860 -137.65 91.31 125.64
C SER A 860 -138.80 91.73 126.57
N CYS A 861 -138.76 92.92 127.16
CA CYS A 861 -139.75 93.31 128.18
C CYS A 861 -140.34 94.71 128.02
N GLY A 862 -139.93 95.48 127.01
CA GLY A 862 -140.53 96.78 126.69
C GLY A 862 -140.18 97.93 127.65
N VAL A 863 -139.33 97.71 128.65
CA VAL A 863 -138.88 98.75 129.60
C VAL A 863 -138.00 99.78 128.88
N ASN A 864 -138.24 101.08 129.13
CA ASN A 864 -137.44 102.16 128.55
C ASN A 864 -136.02 102.17 129.15
N PHE A 865 -134.99 102.30 128.31
CA PHE A 865 -133.59 102.35 128.75
C PHE A 865 -132.77 103.40 127.98
N GLY A 866 -131.78 103.99 128.63
CA GLY A 866 -130.85 104.96 128.04
C GLY A 866 -129.47 104.36 127.76
N PRO A 867 -128.57 105.10 127.09
CA PRO A 867 -127.21 104.63 126.80
C PRO A 867 -126.41 104.27 128.06
N SER A 868 -126.62 105.01 129.15
CA SER A 868 -126.00 104.76 130.45
C SER A 868 -126.46 103.46 131.13
N ASP A 869 -127.60 102.91 130.69
CA ASP A 869 -128.19 101.67 131.22
C ASP A 869 -127.69 100.42 130.47
N VAL A 870 -126.89 100.55 129.41
CA VAL A 870 -126.29 99.41 128.69
C VAL A 870 -124.87 99.18 129.17
N LYS A 871 -124.59 97.98 129.66
CA LYS A 871 -123.25 97.59 130.15
C LYS A 871 -122.74 96.40 129.33
N PRO A 872 -121.47 96.41 128.87
CA PRO A 872 -120.88 95.26 128.21
C PRO A 872 -120.69 94.12 129.22
N ILE A 873 -120.83 92.89 128.72
CA ILE A 873 -120.60 91.65 129.45
C ILE A 873 -119.80 90.70 128.56
N TYR A 874 -118.83 90.01 129.15
CA TYR A 874 -117.99 89.03 128.46
C TYR A 874 -118.42 87.64 128.94
N ILE A 875 -118.76 86.73 128.01
CA ILE A 875 -119.18 85.34 128.27
C ILE A 875 -118.20 84.37 127.64
#